data_AF-A0A7U4E993-F1
#
_entry.id   AF-A0A7U4E993-F1
#
_cell.length_a   1.000
_cell.length_b   1.000
_cell.length_c   1.000
_cell.angle_alpha   90.00
_cell.angle_beta   90.00
_cell.angle_gamma   90.00
#
_symmetry.space_group_name_H-M   'P 1'
#
loop_
_entity.id
_entity.type
_entity.pdbx_description
1 polymer ?
#
loop_
_entity_poly.entity_id
_entity_poly.type
_entity_poly.pdbx_seq_one_letter_code
_entity_poly.pdbx_strand_id
1 'polypeptide(L)'
;MKKLLTFLGSFSLSAGGVLTVVSCSSAKIFFNPTITDELANKIIAGLKQNNNFNFNNGDIFYKLNFKEIIIEKLNQLISERKYEEIQKDLSIALNTIGFKSKIKSDQVLSNLATLKLFNEYTAKRSDKGNTDQVDLTYSKNFGLNPYELQKDSKNRDSNVYAIYYKQNSGHDWLRWQTTGEFTPENADDSKIDQFQIPELSILTDTKNNYFRIGILESPDDAEYISSTRKVNNNGMDTSSGKKIKWYATNGETHYETNGQNIIRYRFAHYFKKEIQSKLFSNLLGNSYLDSNLYFLRSDNSSAKAKKVILNGTNRLISNTQTDFTQQNSTTSNIKMVWSFSSSEPDKVYKKINEYVNPNGSLKSKKTLKEIYNQLFKNGGKDHLINESKQGNDSFLSISGFNGFVQNDKDSIKSLSGDLKINDSAKKDVSKVSIPSILVNGGSGYESTIQGNRDFLFVLPIYLNDIFSTKNVQMSKSANGSEYILNVLENTWTDISQKYKIDNKYLNEFTSISKIEKNGSDNIDISKRNKWYVKLKDGMKDGKINIIYSNGQKETVQLKKVDQKNYKTLDITQKLADNQKNREIFGSDLKDSFISYDYNLKDYQNLKEKQNDAYEWNQSPKSSADIIDLSTESKQALLDQLKSLTSSIEDVQNAAKTELYSQYLNADQIKYQELFDEISKFVRDDIPSLD
;
A
#
# COMPACT_ATOMS: atom_id res chain seq x y z
N MET A 1 -19.39 8.29 -16.34
CA MET A 1 -18.61 7.04 -16.50
C MET A 1 -19.16 6.10 -17.57
N LYS A 2 -20.41 5.61 -17.53
CA LYS A 2 -20.95 4.82 -18.67
C LYS A 2 -20.90 5.59 -19.99
N LYS A 3 -21.37 6.85 -20.01
CA LYS A 3 -21.22 7.76 -21.16
C LYS A 3 -19.74 7.92 -21.53
N LEU A 4 -18.89 8.35 -20.61
CA LEU A 4 -17.43 8.51 -20.80
C LEU A 4 -16.69 7.30 -21.38
N LEU A 5 -17.02 6.06 -21.00
CA LEU A 5 -16.36 4.84 -21.50
C LEU A 5 -16.96 4.36 -22.82
N THR A 6 -18.27 4.47 -23.03
CA THR A 6 -18.89 4.34 -24.37
C THR A 6 -18.33 5.39 -25.32
N PHE A 7 -18.02 6.57 -24.79
CA PHE A 7 -17.48 7.73 -25.45
C PHE A 7 -15.96 7.60 -25.75
N LEU A 8 -15.19 6.90 -24.92
CA LEU A 8 -13.78 6.51 -25.18
C LEU A 8 -13.65 5.24 -26.02
N GLY A 9 -14.74 4.49 -26.26
CA GLY A 9 -14.80 3.48 -27.33
C GLY A 9 -14.64 4.05 -28.75
N SER A 10 -14.54 5.37 -28.86
CA SER A 10 -14.41 6.24 -30.04
C SER A 10 -13.23 6.05 -30.92
N PHE A 11 -12.16 5.54 -30.33
CA PHE A 11 -10.92 5.46 -31.06
C PHE A 11 -10.99 4.23 -31.94
N SER A 12 -10.83 4.45 -33.24
CA SER A 12 -10.45 3.41 -34.19
C SER A 12 -9.07 2.88 -33.77
N LEU A 13 -9.06 2.00 -32.77
CA LEU A 13 -7.90 1.22 -32.37
C LEU A 13 -7.69 0.18 -33.47
N SER A 14 -6.54 0.21 -34.12
CA SER A 14 -6.15 -0.83 -35.07
C SER A 14 -5.97 -2.14 -34.31
N ALA A 15 -6.83 -3.13 -34.58
CA ALA A 15 -6.56 -4.50 -34.19
C ALA A 15 -5.38 -5.01 -35.05
N GLY A 16 -4.28 -5.43 -34.42
CA GLY A 16 -3.30 -6.27 -35.12
C GLY A 16 -4.00 -7.53 -35.61
N GLY A 17 -3.84 -7.86 -36.90
CA GLY A 17 -4.59 -8.93 -37.56
C GLY A 17 -4.48 -10.27 -36.83
N VAL A 18 -5.62 -10.92 -36.61
CA VAL A 18 -5.72 -12.24 -35.97
C VAL A 18 -5.93 -13.30 -37.05
N LEU A 19 -5.16 -14.39 -36.98
CA LEU A 19 -5.51 -15.65 -37.65
C LEU A 19 -6.81 -16.17 -37.03
N THR A 20 -7.86 -16.16 -37.85
CA THR A 20 -9.24 -16.53 -37.54
C THR A 20 -9.38 -17.93 -36.94
N VAL A 21 -10.08 -18.03 -35.81
CA VAL A 21 -10.95 -19.19 -35.50
C VAL A 21 -12.28 -18.66 -34.97
N VAL A 22 -13.37 -19.05 -35.61
CA VAL A 22 -14.74 -18.55 -35.45
C VAL A 22 -15.49 -19.35 -34.38
N SER A 23 -16.15 -18.67 -33.42
CA SER A 23 -17.44 -19.09 -32.86
C SER A 23 -18.08 -17.99 -31.98
N CYS A 24 -19.22 -17.46 -32.48
CA CYS A 24 -20.34 -16.72 -31.87
C CYS A 24 -20.15 -15.63 -30.79
N SER A 25 -20.67 -14.43 -31.11
CA SER A 25 -20.60 -13.12 -30.43
C SER A 25 -19.21 -12.48 -30.45
N SER A 26 -18.84 -11.95 -31.62
CA SER A 26 -17.51 -11.39 -31.93
C SER A 26 -17.21 -10.08 -31.17
N ALA A 27 -16.80 -10.18 -29.91
CA ALA A 27 -16.03 -9.12 -29.26
C ALA A 27 -14.67 -9.01 -29.99
N LYS A 28 -14.34 -7.83 -30.52
CA LYS A 28 -13.02 -7.60 -31.14
C LYS A 28 -11.94 -7.65 -30.06
N ILE A 29 -10.92 -8.46 -30.30
CA ILE A 29 -9.76 -8.66 -29.42
C ILE A 29 -8.71 -7.60 -29.76
N PHE A 30 -8.34 -6.75 -28.80
CA PHE A 30 -7.36 -5.66 -29.00
C PHE A 30 -5.98 -6.06 -28.43
N PHE A 31 -5.05 -6.44 -29.30
CA PHE A 31 -3.70 -6.85 -28.90
C PHE A 31 -2.75 -5.67 -28.62
N ASN A 32 -2.89 -4.56 -29.36
CA ASN A 32 -2.09 -3.34 -29.19
C ASN A 32 -2.93 -2.10 -29.52
N PRO A 33 -3.58 -1.49 -28.53
CA PRO A 33 -4.38 -0.30 -28.77
C PRO A 33 -3.46 0.88 -29.10
N THR A 34 -3.44 1.31 -30.36
CA THR A 34 -2.76 2.52 -30.80
C THR A 34 -3.75 3.52 -31.38
N ILE A 35 -3.65 4.78 -30.96
CA ILE A 35 -4.36 5.89 -31.62
C ILE A 35 -3.67 6.17 -32.95
N THR A 36 -4.47 6.32 -34.00
CA THR A 36 -3.98 6.68 -35.34
C THR A 36 -3.55 8.15 -35.36
N ASP A 37 -2.55 8.48 -36.17
CA ASP A 37 -2.06 9.87 -36.29
C ASP A 37 -3.15 10.81 -36.79
N GLU A 38 -4.07 10.32 -37.64
CA GLU A 38 -5.22 11.08 -38.12
C GLU A 38 -6.16 11.52 -36.99
N LEU A 39 -6.41 10.65 -36.01
CA LEU A 39 -7.29 10.93 -34.89
C LEU A 39 -6.61 11.83 -33.86
N ALA A 40 -5.31 11.60 -33.60
CA ALA A 40 -4.50 12.50 -32.79
C ALA A 40 -4.51 13.93 -33.36
N ASN A 41 -4.32 14.07 -34.67
CA ASN A 41 -4.36 15.37 -35.37
C ASN A 41 -5.74 16.03 -35.31
N LYS A 42 -6.84 15.29 -35.41
CA LYS A 42 -8.21 15.83 -35.26
C LYS A 42 -8.48 16.38 -33.86
N ILE A 43 -8.00 15.70 -32.81
CA ILE A 43 -8.15 16.18 -31.43
C ILE A 43 -7.28 17.41 -31.17
N ILE A 44 -6.03 17.42 -31.67
CA ILE A 44 -5.13 18.59 -31.61
C ILE A 44 -5.75 19.79 -32.34
N ALA A 45 -6.36 19.58 -33.51
CA ALA A 45 -7.05 20.64 -34.25
C ALA A 45 -8.27 21.19 -33.49
N GLY A 46 -9.04 20.32 -32.82
CA GLY A 46 -10.15 20.74 -31.95
C GLY A 46 -9.69 21.56 -30.73
N LEU A 47 -8.56 21.17 -30.12
CA LEU A 47 -7.92 21.94 -29.04
C LEU A 47 -7.55 23.35 -29.51
N LYS A 48 -6.92 23.49 -30.69
CA LYS A 48 -6.53 24.79 -31.27
C LYS A 48 -7.70 25.75 -31.52
N GLN A 49 -8.92 25.24 -31.66
CA GLN A 49 -10.11 26.02 -32.00
C GLN A 49 -10.95 26.44 -30.79
N ASN A 50 -10.59 26.02 -29.56
CA ASN A 50 -11.34 26.40 -28.37
C ASN A 50 -10.69 27.58 -27.62
N ASN A 51 -11.46 28.68 -27.50
CA ASN A 51 -11.06 29.93 -26.84
C ASN A 51 -10.72 29.78 -25.33
N ASN A 52 -11.04 28.65 -24.72
CA ASN A 52 -10.65 28.30 -23.35
C ASN A 52 -9.18 27.86 -23.21
N PHE A 53 -8.45 27.75 -24.33
CA PHE A 53 -7.03 27.43 -24.42
C PHE A 53 -6.27 28.57 -25.08
N ASN A 54 -5.34 29.18 -24.35
CA ASN A 54 -4.46 30.20 -24.91
C ASN A 54 -3.18 29.53 -25.42
N PHE A 55 -3.09 29.36 -26.74
CA PHE A 55 -1.93 28.75 -27.39
C PHE A 55 -0.82 29.79 -27.56
N ASN A 56 0.12 29.85 -26.62
CA ASN A 56 1.39 30.51 -26.91
C ASN A 56 2.19 29.60 -27.85
N ASN A 57 2.40 30.10 -29.07
CA ASN A 57 2.97 29.38 -30.20
C ASN A 57 4.39 28.87 -29.90
N GLY A 58 4.56 27.54 -30.02
CA GLY A 58 5.87 26.87 -30.12
C GLY A 58 6.32 26.17 -28.84
N ASP A 59 5.89 24.91 -28.65
CA ASP A 59 6.71 23.79 -28.11
C ASP A 59 5.92 22.76 -27.27
N ILE A 60 4.75 23.07 -26.72
CA ILE A 60 4.14 22.20 -25.70
C ILE A 60 3.54 20.90 -26.30
N PHE A 61 2.90 20.97 -27.47
CA PHE A 61 2.29 19.76 -28.09
C PHE A 61 3.23 18.96 -28.99
N TYR A 62 4.31 19.56 -29.50
CA TYR A 62 5.31 18.81 -30.28
C TYR A 62 6.32 18.06 -29.40
N LYS A 63 6.49 18.47 -28.13
CA LYS A 63 7.33 17.76 -27.15
C LYS A 63 6.56 16.71 -26.33
N LEU A 64 5.24 16.78 -26.26
CA LEU A 64 4.40 15.80 -25.54
C LEU A 64 3.92 14.69 -26.48
N ASN A 65 4.15 13.43 -26.10
CA ASN A 65 3.61 12.26 -26.80
C ASN A 65 2.10 12.15 -26.54
N PHE A 66 1.31 12.97 -27.24
CA PHE A 66 -0.14 13.11 -27.04
C PHE A 66 -0.88 11.76 -27.08
N LYS A 67 -0.40 10.81 -27.89
CA LYS A 67 -0.90 9.44 -27.97
C LYS A 67 -0.75 8.68 -26.65
N GLU A 68 0.39 8.84 -26.00
CA GLU A 68 0.70 8.22 -24.71
C GLU A 68 -0.21 8.76 -23.61
N ILE A 69 -0.41 10.09 -23.57
CA ILE A 69 -1.31 10.75 -22.60
C ILE A 69 -2.75 10.23 -22.70
N ILE A 70 -3.27 10.03 -23.91
CA ILE A 70 -4.62 9.48 -24.08
C ILE A 70 -4.68 8.01 -23.64
N ILE A 71 -3.68 7.18 -23.99
CA ILE A 71 -3.63 5.78 -23.57
C ILE A 71 -3.54 5.67 -22.05
N GLU A 72 -2.73 6.51 -21.43
CA GLU A 72 -2.60 6.68 -19.99
C GLU A 72 -3.94 7.01 -19.34
N LYS A 73 -4.68 7.99 -19.89
CA LYS A 73 -6.00 8.35 -19.38
C LYS A 73 -7.04 7.24 -19.57
N LEU A 74 -6.99 6.54 -20.71
CA LEU A 74 -7.86 5.40 -21.00
C LEU A 74 -7.64 4.28 -19.98
N ASN A 75 -6.38 3.95 -19.69
CA ASN A 75 -6.00 2.99 -18.67
C ASN A 75 -6.55 3.37 -17.30
N GLN A 76 -6.42 4.64 -16.91
CA GLN A 76 -6.99 5.14 -15.66
C GLN A 76 -8.50 4.91 -15.58
N LEU A 77 -9.25 5.35 -16.59
CA LEU A 77 -10.72 5.30 -16.59
C LEU A 77 -11.28 3.89 -16.67
N ILE A 78 -10.64 3.00 -17.45
CA ILE A 78 -10.98 1.59 -17.49
C ILE A 78 -10.76 0.95 -16.11
N SER A 79 -9.64 1.24 -15.47
CA SER A 79 -9.32 0.71 -14.14
C SER A 79 -10.31 1.18 -13.08
N GLU A 80 -10.64 2.48 -13.06
CA GLU A 80 -11.64 3.07 -12.17
C GLU A 80 -12.97 2.34 -12.28
N ARG A 81 -13.46 2.11 -13.50
CA ARG A 81 -14.70 1.36 -13.73
C ARG A 81 -14.57 -0.12 -13.36
N LYS A 82 -13.43 -0.76 -13.61
CA LYS A 82 -13.27 -2.16 -13.23
C LYS A 82 -13.33 -2.32 -11.72
N TYR A 83 -12.72 -1.41 -10.96
CA TYR A 83 -12.86 -1.38 -9.51
C TYR A 83 -14.31 -1.10 -9.06
N GLU A 84 -15.08 -0.26 -9.76
CA GLU A 84 -16.53 -0.10 -9.51
C GLU A 84 -17.27 -1.42 -9.58
N GLU A 85 -17.04 -2.16 -10.66
CA GLU A 85 -17.74 -3.41 -10.93
C GLU A 85 -17.36 -4.47 -9.88
N ILE A 86 -16.08 -4.63 -9.57
CA ILE A 86 -15.59 -5.53 -8.52
C ILE A 86 -16.26 -5.22 -7.17
N GLN A 87 -16.26 -3.95 -6.75
CA GLN A 87 -16.83 -3.54 -5.46
C GLN A 87 -18.35 -3.72 -5.44
N LYS A 88 -19.04 -3.36 -6.52
CA LYS A 88 -20.49 -3.52 -6.63
C LYS A 88 -20.90 -4.98 -6.56
N ASP A 89 -20.25 -5.85 -7.34
CA ASP A 89 -20.57 -7.28 -7.40
C ASP A 89 -20.29 -7.94 -6.04
N LEU A 90 -19.19 -7.58 -5.39
CA LEU A 90 -18.86 -8.02 -4.04
C LEU A 90 -19.96 -7.60 -3.04
N SER A 91 -20.34 -6.33 -3.03
CA SER A 91 -21.31 -5.81 -2.06
C SER A 91 -22.71 -6.42 -2.25
N ILE A 92 -23.15 -6.64 -3.50
CA ILE A 92 -24.40 -7.35 -3.80
C ILE A 92 -24.35 -8.79 -3.27
N ALA A 93 -23.23 -9.48 -3.52
CA ALA A 93 -23.06 -10.86 -3.12
C ALA A 93 -23.00 -11.03 -1.60
N LEU A 94 -22.45 -10.05 -0.88
CA LEU A 94 -22.27 -10.06 0.59
C LEU A 94 -23.37 -9.33 1.38
N ASN A 95 -24.37 -8.72 0.72
CA ASN A 95 -25.42 -7.90 1.36
C ASN A 95 -24.91 -6.65 2.08
N THR A 96 -23.88 -6.01 1.55
CA THR A 96 -23.21 -4.86 2.15
C THR A 96 -23.38 -3.62 1.27
N ILE A 97 -22.98 -2.47 1.79
CA ILE A 97 -22.94 -1.21 1.05
C ILE A 97 -21.54 -1.06 0.47
N GLY A 98 -21.45 -0.92 -0.85
CA GLY A 98 -20.18 -0.69 -1.53
C GLY A 98 -19.59 0.68 -1.25
N PHE A 99 -18.27 0.74 -1.15
CA PHE A 99 -17.52 2.01 -1.06
C PHE A 99 -17.42 2.69 -2.43
N LYS A 100 -17.17 4.02 -2.43
CA LYS A 100 -16.95 4.77 -3.68
C LYS A 100 -15.67 4.29 -4.38
N SER A 101 -15.77 3.98 -5.66
CA SER A 101 -14.73 3.39 -6.51
C SER A 101 -13.50 4.24 -6.80
N LYS A 102 -13.68 5.54 -7.04
CA LYS A 102 -12.60 6.50 -7.30
C LYS A 102 -11.54 6.48 -6.19
N ILE A 103 -11.94 6.10 -4.97
CA ILE A 103 -11.06 5.97 -3.82
C ILE A 103 -10.04 4.84 -4.02
N LYS A 104 -10.41 3.71 -4.65
CA LYS A 104 -9.52 2.56 -4.77
C LYS A 104 -8.42 2.78 -5.80
N SER A 105 -8.74 3.35 -6.97
CA SER A 105 -7.74 3.69 -8.00
C SER A 105 -6.72 4.70 -7.45
N ASP A 106 -7.22 5.76 -6.80
CA ASP A 106 -6.39 6.81 -6.21
C ASP A 106 -5.49 6.23 -5.10
N GLN A 107 -6.03 5.32 -4.27
CA GLN A 107 -5.27 4.62 -3.24
C GLN A 107 -4.14 3.77 -3.84
N VAL A 108 -4.42 2.97 -4.87
CA VAL A 108 -3.40 2.12 -5.53
C VAL A 108 -2.29 2.98 -6.12
N LEU A 109 -2.64 4.01 -6.89
CA LEU A 109 -1.66 4.94 -7.47
C LEU A 109 -0.85 5.66 -6.41
N SER A 110 -1.50 6.14 -5.34
CA SER A 110 -0.82 6.82 -4.24
C SER A 110 0.14 5.89 -3.52
N ASN A 111 -0.25 4.64 -3.24
CA ASN A 111 0.62 3.64 -2.65
C ASN A 111 1.86 3.41 -3.53
N LEU A 112 1.67 3.02 -4.79
CA LEU A 112 2.77 2.72 -5.71
C LEU A 112 3.73 3.90 -5.90
N ALA A 113 3.19 5.11 -6.07
CA ALA A 113 4.00 6.31 -6.22
C ALA A 113 4.78 6.64 -4.94
N THR A 114 4.16 6.44 -3.77
CA THR A 114 4.80 6.71 -2.47
C THR A 114 5.95 5.73 -2.24
N LEU A 115 5.73 4.44 -2.52
CA LEU A 115 6.78 3.41 -2.41
C LEU A 115 7.98 3.74 -3.30
N LYS A 116 7.73 4.10 -4.57
CA LYS A 116 8.78 4.48 -5.52
C LYS A 116 9.54 5.73 -5.08
N LEU A 117 8.82 6.80 -4.74
CA LEU A 117 9.42 8.06 -4.32
C LEU A 117 10.23 7.89 -3.03
N PHE A 118 9.72 7.14 -2.05
CA PHE A 118 10.41 6.94 -0.78
C PHE A 118 11.75 6.23 -0.99
N ASN A 119 11.76 5.15 -1.76
CA ASN A 119 13.00 4.44 -2.04
C ASN A 119 13.99 5.30 -2.84
N GLU A 120 13.53 5.99 -3.89
CA GLU A 120 14.38 6.87 -4.71
C GLU A 120 14.96 8.02 -3.88
N TYR A 121 14.12 8.68 -3.09
CA TYR A 121 14.52 9.82 -2.26
C TYR A 121 15.50 9.40 -1.17
N THR A 122 15.21 8.32 -0.43
CA THR A 122 16.12 7.83 0.61
C THR A 122 17.44 7.33 0.04
N ALA A 123 17.46 6.72 -1.15
CA ALA A 123 18.69 6.34 -1.84
C ALA A 123 19.57 7.57 -2.18
N LYS A 124 18.98 8.62 -2.77
CA LYS A 124 19.71 9.86 -3.07
C LYS A 124 20.24 10.54 -1.79
N ARG A 125 19.46 10.50 -0.70
CA ARG A 125 19.86 11.03 0.61
C ARG A 125 21.02 10.23 1.23
N SER A 126 21.01 8.90 1.09
CA SER A 126 22.13 8.04 1.52
C SER A 126 23.41 8.25 0.69
N ASP A 127 23.27 8.62 -0.59
CA ASP A 127 24.40 8.92 -1.47
C ASP A 127 25.00 10.31 -1.20
N LYS A 128 24.16 11.35 -1.20
CA LYS A 128 24.59 12.77 -1.14
C LYS A 128 24.71 13.33 0.28
N GLY A 129 24.18 12.64 1.28
CA GLY A 129 24.16 13.10 2.67
C GLY A 129 23.06 14.13 2.94
N ASN A 130 23.15 14.80 4.09
CA ASN A 130 22.12 15.72 4.59
C ASN A 130 22.21 17.11 3.91
N THR A 131 21.84 17.19 2.63
CA THR A 131 21.82 18.42 1.82
C THR A 131 20.46 18.68 1.16
N ASP A 132 20.10 19.95 0.98
CA ASP A 132 18.91 20.43 0.27
C ASP A 132 19.02 20.32 -1.26
N GLN A 133 20.23 20.10 -1.80
CA GLN A 133 20.43 19.82 -3.22
C GLN A 133 19.62 18.62 -3.70
N VAL A 134 19.39 17.62 -2.82
CA VAL A 134 18.54 16.48 -3.14
C VAL A 134 17.08 16.92 -3.33
N ASP A 135 16.53 17.72 -2.41
CA ASP A 135 15.16 18.25 -2.49
C ASP A 135 14.95 19.07 -3.77
N LEU A 136 15.93 19.91 -4.12
CA LEU A 136 15.90 20.75 -5.32
C LEU A 136 15.81 19.92 -6.61
N THR A 137 16.29 18.66 -6.64
CA THR A 137 16.09 17.79 -7.82
C THR A 137 14.63 17.41 -8.08
N TYR A 138 13.77 17.56 -7.07
CA TYR A 138 12.34 17.23 -7.15
C TYR A 138 11.44 18.45 -7.36
N SER A 139 11.98 19.68 -7.28
CA SER A 139 11.22 20.90 -7.57
C SER A 139 10.88 21.01 -9.06
N LYS A 140 11.85 20.72 -9.95
CA LYS A 140 11.70 20.80 -11.42
C LYS A 140 11.07 22.13 -11.91
N ASN A 141 11.46 23.26 -11.32
CA ASN A 141 10.89 24.60 -11.55
C ASN A 141 9.47 24.82 -11.01
N PHE A 142 8.97 23.92 -10.16
CA PHE A 142 7.73 24.08 -9.41
C PHE A 142 8.02 24.17 -7.91
N GLY A 143 7.06 24.68 -7.15
CA GLY A 143 7.17 24.74 -5.69
C GLY A 143 7.35 23.36 -5.04
N LEU A 144 8.16 23.34 -3.99
CA LEU A 144 8.14 22.28 -2.99
C LEU A 144 6.95 22.55 -2.06
N ASN A 145 6.43 21.52 -1.38
CA ASN A 145 5.24 21.53 -0.49
C ASN A 145 3.88 21.23 -1.15
N PRO A 146 2.85 20.96 -0.32
CA PRO A 146 1.51 20.69 -0.80
C PRO A 146 0.88 21.90 -1.48
N TYR A 147 -0.07 21.60 -2.35
CA TYR A 147 -0.96 22.57 -2.95
C TYR A 147 -2.34 21.92 -3.09
N GLU A 148 -3.39 22.74 -3.15
CA GLU A 148 -4.77 22.30 -3.34
C GLU A 148 -5.28 21.32 -2.25
N LEU A 149 -4.94 21.57 -0.99
CA LEU A 149 -5.45 20.79 0.15
C LEU A 149 -6.78 21.33 0.70
N GLN A 150 -7.07 22.63 0.56
CA GLN A 150 -8.31 23.27 0.99
C GLN A 150 -8.89 24.16 -0.10
N LYS A 151 -9.65 23.55 -1.01
CA LYS A 151 -10.36 24.27 -2.06
C LYS A 151 -11.56 25.03 -1.49
N ASP A 152 -11.71 26.28 -1.90
CA ASP A 152 -12.86 27.13 -1.61
C ASP A 152 -14.10 26.72 -2.42
N SER A 153 -15.19 27.45 -2.26
CA SER A 153 -16.45 27.21 -2.99
C SER A 153 -16.34 27.41 -4.51
N LYS A 154 -15.27 28.05 -4.99
CA LYS A 154 -14.93 28.26 -6.40
C LYS A 154 -13.86 27.27 -6.89
N ASN A 155 -13.56 26.24 -6.10
CA ASN A 155 -12.56 25.22 -6.39
C ASN A 155 -11.12 25.76 -6.52
N ARG A 156 -10.82 26.90 -5.90
CA ARG A 156 -9.49 27.50 -5.83
C ARG A 156 -8.88 27.27 -4.44
N ASP A 157 -7.57 27.13 -4.36
CA ASP A 157 -6.86 27.08 -3.08
C ASP A 157 -5.78 28.16 -3.09
N SER A 158 -5.95 29.17 -2.24
CA SER A 158 -5.03 30.30 -2.10
C SER A 158 -4.08 30.14 -0.91
N ASN A 159 -4.11 28.99 -0.23
CA ASN A 159 -3.27 28.77 0.94
C ASN A 159 -1.83 28.43 0.53
N VAL A 160 -0.86 29.00 1.24
CA VAL A 160 0.54 28.58 1.17
C VAL A 160 0.80 27.56 2.27
N TYR A 161 1.22 26.36 1.87
CA TYR A 161 1.48 25.26 2.78
C TYR A 161 2.97 25.08 3.05
N ALA A 162 3.30 24.68 4.27
CA ALA A 162 4.64 24.26 4.64
C ALA A 162 4.58 22.96 5.45
N ILE A 163 5.56 22.09 5.27
CA ILE A 163 5.66 20.87 6.07
C ILE A 163 6.55 21.14 7.27
N TYR A 164 6.13 20.63 8.43
CA TYR A 164 6.89 20.72 9.66
C TYR A 164 7.23 19.33 10.18
N TYR A 165 8.41 19.19 10.78
CA TYR A 165 8.86 17.95 11.39
C TYR A 165 9.39 18.16 12.79
N LYS A 166 9.35 17.09 13.58
CA LYS A 166 9.81 17.08 14.96
C LYS A 166 11.14 16.33 15.08
N GLN A 167 12.11 16.92 15.79
CA GLN A 167 13.32 16.18 16.18
C GLN A 167 13.01 15.22 17.32
N ASN A 168 13.70 14.07 17.38
CA ASN A 168 13.50 13.08 18.45
C ASN A 168 13.60 13.76 19.82
N SER A 169 12.53 13.65 20.63
CA SER A 169 12.40 14.25 21.98
C SER A 169 12.19 15.77 22.08
N GLY A 170 12.12 16.51 20.96
CA GLY A 170 11.83 17.96 20.99
C GLY A 170 10.40 18.28 21.43
N HIS A 171 10.10 19.53 21.78
CA HIS A 171 8.71 20.03 21.87
C HIS A 171 8.32 20.86 20.64
N ASP A 172 9.31 21.21 19.82
CA ASP A 172 9.18 22.14 18.71
C ASP A 172 9.12 21.41 17.37
N TRP A 173 8.40 22.04 16.44
CA TRP A 173 8.20 21.67 15.06
C TRP A 173 9.03 22.59 14.17
N LEU A 174 9.90 22.01 13.37
CA LEU A 174 10.82 22.66 12.46
C LEU A 174 10.25 22.64 11.04
N ARG A 175 10.18 23.79 10.36
CA ARG A 175 9.76 23.87 8.96
C ARG A 175 10.77 23.15 8.06
N TRP A 176 10.31 22.19 7.25
CA TRP A 176 11.12 21.55 6.22
C TRP A 176 11.24 22.51 5.03
N GLN A 177 12.45 23.03 4.79
CA GLN A 177 12.75 23.97 3.72
C GLN A 177 14.14 23.78 3.12
N THR A 178 14.27 24.09 1.84
CA THR A 178 15.54 24.33 1.15
C THR A 178 16.01 25.76 1.37
N THR A 179 17.26 26.07 1.02
CA THR A 179 17.81 27.42 1.18
C THR A 179 16.98 28.43 0.38
N GLY A 180 16.47 29.46 1.05
CA GLY A 180 15.67 30.53 0.44
C GLY A 180 14.25 30.16 0.00
N GLU A 181 13.76 28.94 0.28
CA GLU A 181 12.48 28.44 -0.26
C GLU A 181 11.26 29.31 0.06
N PHE A 182 11.22 29.86 1.27
CA PHE A 182 10.12 30.70 1.75
C PHE A 182 10.52 32.17 1.84
N THR A 183 11.74 32.53 1.42
CA THR A 183 12.22 33.91 1.51
C THR A 183 11.42 34.77 0.51
N PRO A 184 10.70 35.81 0.95
CA PRO A 184 9.94 36.67 0.04
C PRO A 184 10.86 37.35 -0.97
N GLU A 185 10.38 37.57 -2.20
CA GLU A 185 11.18 38.15 -3.31
C GLU A 185 11.81 39.51 -2.97
N ASN A 186 11.17 40.30 -2.09
CA ASN A 186 11.63 41.62 -1.67
C ASN A 186 12.54 41.60 -0.44
N ALA A 187 12.93 40.42 0.05
CA ALA A 187 13.77 40.29 1.23
C ALA A 187 15.25 40.56 0.89
N ASP A 188 15.97 41.18 1.82
CA ASP A 188 17.42 41.36 1.74
C ASP A 188 18.14 39.99 1.78
N ASP A 189 19.30 39.88 1.15
CA ASP A 189 20.14 38.67 1.12
C ASP A 189 20.48 38.18 2.53
N SER A 190 20.60 39.11 3.49
CA SER A 190 20.81 38.80 4.91
C SER A 190 19.65 38.04 5.57
N LYS A 191 18.48 38.00 4.92
CA LYS A 191 17.26 37.30 5.35
C LYS A 191 17.00 36.00 4.58
N ILE A 192 17.95 35.55 3.75
CA ILE A 192 17.86 34.25 3.09
C ILE A 192 18.00 33.16 4.13
N ASP A 193 16.92 32.41 4.31
CA ASP A 193 16.83 31.36 5.29
C ASP A 193 17.69 30.16 4.87
N GLN A 194 18.52 29.66 5.77
CA GLN A 194 19.26 28.41 5.54
C GLN A 194 18.31 27.22 5.43
N PHE A 195 18.73 26.19 4.69
CA PHE A 195 18.00 24.95 4.62
C PHE A 195 17.80 24.32 6.00
N GLN A 196 16.68 23.61 6.13
CA GLN A 196 16.30 22.85 7.32
C GLN A 196 15.51 21.64 6.86
N ILE A 197 16.14 20.48 6.88
CA ILE A 197 15.56 19.25 6.33
C ILE A 197 15.68 18.11 7.36
N PRO A 198 14.73 17.17 7.39
CA PRO A 198 14.74 16.07 8.36
C PRO A 198 15.91 15.11 8.13
N GLU A 199 16.51 14.65 9.22
CA GLU A 199 17.46 13.54 9.22
C GLU A 199 16.82 12.27 8.66
N LEU A 200 17.61 11.42 8.01
CA LEU A 200 17.11 10.17 7.42
C LEU A 200 16.48 9.24 8.46
N SER A 201 16.97 9.27 9.71
CA SER A 201 16.40 8.54 10.84
C SER A 201 14.98 8.98 11.21
N ILE A 202 14.64 10.27 11.02
CA ILE A 202 13.28 10.80 11.25
C ILE A 202 12.37 10.37 10.09
N LEU A 203 12.87 10.39 8.85
CA LEU A 203 12.11 9.99 7.66
C LEU A 203 11.79 8.49 7.64
N THR A 204 12.66 7.67 8.22
CA THR A 204 12.56 6.20 8.22
C THR A 204 11.98 5.64 9.51
N ASP A 205 11.55 6.50 10.44
CA ASP A 205 10.80 6.07 11.61
C ASP A 205 9.34 5.83 11.24
N THR A 206 8.95 4.55 11.24
CA THR A 206 7.58 4.13 10.93
C THR A 206 6.66 4.08 12.15
N LYS A 207 7.21 4.23 13.37
CA LYS A 207 6.45 4.11 14.62
C LYS A 207 5.88 5.44 15.08
N ASN A 208 6.56 6.54 14.75
CA ASN A 208 6.22 7.87 15.23
C ASN A 208 5.72 8.77 14.10
N ASN A 209 4.67 9.54 14.39
CA ASN A 209 4.17 10.57 13.48
C ASN A 209 4.93 11.87 13.71
N TYR A 210 6.07 12.03 13.04
CA TYR A 210 6.94 13.19 13.21
C TYR A 210 6.66 14.35 12.27
N PHE A 211 5.57 14.31 11.49
CA PHE A 211 5.31 15.31 10.46
C PHE A 211 3.90 15.88 10.51
N ARG A 212 3.78 17.20 10.28
CA ARG A 212 2.53 17.96 10.15
C ARG A 212 2.58 18.88 8.93
N ILE A 213 1.40 19.34 8.50
CA ILE A 213 1.26 20.36 7.46
C ILE A 213 0.72 21.64 8.10
N GLY A 214 1.44 22.74 7.94
CA GLY A 214 1.03 24.08 8.38
C GLY A 214 0.56 24.93 7.20
N ILE A 215 -0.37 25.84 7.48
CA ILE A 215 -0.84 26.89 6.59
C ILE A 215 -0.20 28.20 7.06
N LEU A 216 0.54 28.85 6.17
CA LEU A 216 1.19 30.13 6.44
C LEU A 216 0.15 31.25 6.27
N GLU A 217 -0.08 32.03 7.32
CA GLU A 217 -1.07 33.11 7.35
C GLU A 217 -0.56 34.40 6.69
N SER A 218 0.76 34.60 6.61
CA SER A 218 1.39 35.79 6.01
C SER A 218 2.68 35.41 5.27
N PRO A 219 2.58 34.62 4.18
CA PRO A 219 3.75 34.07 3.49
C PRO A 219 4.67 35.13 2.87
N ASP A 220 4.17 36.33 2.59
CA ASP A 220 4.94 37.42 1.98
C ASP A 220 5.69 38.30 2.99
N ASP A 221 5.46 38.09 4.30
CA ASP A 221 6.13 38.83 5.38
C ASP A 221 7.40 38.10 5.83
N ALA A 222 8.57 38.70 5.57
CA ALA A 222 9.87 38.12 5.90
C ALA A 222 10.07 37.88 7.41
N GLU A 223 9.54 38.75 8.28
CA GLU A 223 9.63 38.56 9.74
C GLU A 223 8.75 37.39 10.19
N TYR A 224 7.53 37.31 9.64
CA TYR A 224 6.64 36.18 9.86
C TYR A 224 7.27 34.86 9.42
N ILE A 225 7.82 34.81 8.22
CA ILE A 225 8.46 33.60 7.67
C ILE A 225 9.62 33.15 8.56
N SER A 226 10.47 34.09 8.99
CA SER A 226 11.61 33.78 9.85
C SER A 226 11.16 33.26 11.23
N SER A 227 10.19 33.94 11.85
CA SER A 227 9.64 33.55 13.16
C SER A 227 8.94 32.19 13.13
N THR A 228 8.24 31.87 12.04
CA THR A 228 7.50 30.61 11.91
C THR A 228 8.33 29.43 11.41
N ARG A 229 9.67 29.58 11.26
CA ARG A 229 10.58 28.46 10.93
C ARG A 229 10.59 27.37 12.01
N LYS A 230 10.25 27.75 13.24
CA LYS A 230 10.16 26.88 14.42
C LYS A 230 8.93 27.24 15.23
N VAL A 231 8.05 26.28 15.49
CA VAL A 231 6.79 26.52 16.22
C VAL A 231 6.50 25.42 17.23
N ASN A 232 5.72 25.70 18.27
CA ASN A 232 5.27 24.70 19.24
C ASN A 232 4.08 23.87 18.72
N ASN A 233 3.55 22.97 19.55
CA ASN A 233 2.40 22.11 19.20
C ASN A 233 1.13 22.89 18.78
N ASN A 234 0.97 24.14 19.20
CA ASN A 234 -0.16 24.99 18.84
C ASN A 234 0.12 25.84 17.59
N GLY A 235 1.26 25.61 16.92
CA GLY A 235 1.66 26.34 15.73
C GLY A 235 2.21 27.74 16.02
N MET A 236 2.56 28.05 17.28
CA MET A 236 3.03 29.37 17.69
C MET A 236 4.54 29.36 17.94
N ASP A 237 5.24 30.38 17.43
CA ASP A 237 6.59 30.70 17.89
C ASP A 237 6.50 31.39 19.26
N THR A 238 7.22 30.84 20.25
CA THR A 238 7.15 31.32 21.64
C THR A 238 7.83 32.66 21.84
N SER A 239 8.72 33.08 20.93
CA SER A 239 9.48 34.31 21.05
C SER A 239 8.75 35.51 20.44
N SER A 240 8.20 35.37 19.23
CA SER A 240 7.48 36.43 18.52
C SER A 240 5.97 36.44 18.76
N GLY A 241 5.39 35.31 19.21
CA GLY A 241 3.94 35.12 19.28
C GLY A 241 3.25 34.93 17.92
N LYS A 242 4.00 34.95 16.80
CA LYS A 242 3.47 34.67 15.46
C LYS A 242 3.07 33.19 15.38
N LYS A 243 2.03 32.89 14.61
CA LYS A 243 1.48 31.53 14.51
C LYS A 243 1.19 31.11 13.07
N ILE A 244 1.22 29.80 12.86
CA ILE A 244 0.65 29.12 11.71
C ILE A 244 -0.66 28.44 12.10
N LYS A 245 -1.47 28.07 11.11
CA LYS A 245 -2.62 27.20 11.30
C LYS A 245 -2.27 25.77 10.89
N TRP A 246 -2.49 24.80 11.76
CA TRP A 246 -2.33 23.40 11.36
C TRP A 246 -3.42 23.00 10.36
N TYR A 247 -3.02 22.35 9.27
CA TYR A 247 -3.94 21.69 8.36
C TYR A 247 -4.61 20.52 9.08
N ALA A 248 -5.93 20.44 8.98
CA ALA A 248 -6.76 19.44 9.65
C ALA A 248 -7.47 18.56 8.62
N THR A 249 -7.65 17.28 8.96
CA THR A 249 -8.50 16.36 8.19
C THR A 249 -9.80 16.09 8.95
N ASN A 250 -10.80 15.51 8.27
CA ASN A 250 -12.14 15.32 8.84
C ASN A 250 -12.10 14.58 10.20
N GLY A 251 -12.47 15.29 11.27
CA GLY A 251 -12.54 14.76 12.63
C GLY A 251 -11.28 14.92 13.46
N GLU A 252 -10.19 15.47 12.91
CA GLU A 252 -8.94 15.72 13.62
C GLU A 252 -8.65 17.23 13.72
N THR A 253 -7.93 17.66 14.76
CA THR A 253 -7.53 19.07 14.92
C THR A 253 -6.31 19.44 14.08
N HIS A 254 -5.57 18.45 13.61
CA HIS A 254 -4.39 18.59 12.77
C HIS A 254 -4.08 17.25 12.09
N TYR A 255 -3.44 17.30 10.92
CA TYR A 255 -2.94 16.14 10.19
C TYR A 255 -1.56 15.76 10.70
N GLU A 256 -1.38 14.50 11.12
CA GLU A 256 -0.06 13.95 11.46
C GLU A 256 0.26 12.69 10.69
N THR A 257 1.52 12.53 10.31
CA THR A 257 1.97 11.31 9.64
C THR A 257 3.47 11.05 9.81
N ASN A 258 3.94 9.93 9.27
CA ASN A 258 5.34 9.51 9.28
C ASN A 258 6.10 10.01 8.03
N GLY A 259 7.41 9.78 8.00
CA GLY A 259 8.25 10.23 6.90
C GLY A 259 7.86 9.65 5.54
N GLN A 260 7.50 8.36 5.49
CA GLN A 260 7.08 7.71 4.25
C GLN A 260 5.85 8.37 3.62
N ASN A 261 4.86 8.75 4.42
CA ASN A 261 3.63 9.35 3.90
C ASN A 261 3.79 10.84 3.61
N ILE A 262 4.63 11.56 4.36
CA ILE A 262 4.76 13.02 4.18
C ILE A 262 5.50 13.40 2.89
N ILE A 263 6.37 12.55 2.33
CA ILE A 263 7.10 12.90 1.11
C ILE A 263 6.19 13.18 -0.09
N ARG A 264 5.02 12.53 -0.17
CA ARG A 264 4.06 12.76 -1.27
C ARG A 264 3.46 14.16 -1.23
N TYR A 265 3.49 14.77 -0.05
CA TYR A 265 3.07 16.15 0.20
C TYR A 265 4.23 17.11 -0.02
N ARG A 266 5.45 16.73 0.40
CA ARG A 266 6.65 17.56 0.18
C ARG A 266 6.97 17.74 -1.29
N PHE A 267 6.86 16.66 -2.06
CA PHE A 267 7.16 16.65 -3.48
C PHE A 267 5.86 16.48 -4.30
N ALA A 268 4.77 17.15 -3.89
CA ALA A 268 3.43 16.92 -4.43
C ALA A 268 3.36 17.03 -5.96
N HIS A 269 4.05 18.00 -6.55
CA HIS A 269 4.08 18.19 -7.99
C HIS A 269 4.77 17.00 -8.69
N TYR A 270 6.01 16.69 -8.28
CA TYR A 270 6.76 15.53 -8.79
C TYR A 270 5.99 14.22 -8.60
N PHE A 271 5.41 14.02 -7.42
CA PHE A 271 4.61 12.85 -7.09
C PHE A 271 3.44 12.66 -8.07
N LYS A 272 2.63 13.70 -8.29
CA LYS A 272 1.46 13.63 -9.17
C LYS A 272 1.85 13.55 -10.65
N LYS A 273 2.77 14.40 -11.11
CA LYS A 273 3.05 14.61 -12.54
C LYS A 273 4.16 13.72 -13.12
N GLU A 274 5.13 13.31 -12.30
CA GLU A 274 6.29 12.55 -12.77
C GLU A 274 6.26 11.08 -12.37
N ILE A 275 5.50 10.74 -11.33
CA ILE A 275 5.35 9.37 -10.84
C ILE A 275 3.96 8.81 -11.12
N GLN A 276 2.89 9.41 -10.57
CA GLN A 276 1.55 8.82 -10.64
C GLN A 276 1.03 8.68 -12.09
N SER A 277 1.24 9.70 -12.93
CA SER A 277 0.86 9.68 -14.35
C SER A 277 1.43 8.47 -15.09
N LYS A 278 2.69 8.11 -14.82
CA LYS A 278 3.39 6.99 -15.47
C LYS A 278 3.00 5.62 -14.93
N LEU A 279 2.10 5.54 -13.93
CA LEU A 279 1.67 4.28 -13.30
C LEU A 279 0.30 3.80 -13.80
N PHE A 280 -0.33 4.47 -14.75
CA PHE A 280 -1.67 4.05 -15.21
C PHE A 280 -1.67 2.69 -15.94
N SER A 281 -0.59 2.32 -16.63
CA SER A 281 -0.47 0.96 -17.18
C SER A 281 -0.41 -0.10 -16.07
N ASN A 282 0.35 0.17 -15.01
CA ASN A 282 0.41 -0.69 -13.83
C ASN A 282 -0.96 -0.77 -13.14
N LEU A 283 -1.71 0.34 -13.09
CA LEU A 283 -3.07 0.39 -12.55
C LEU A 283 -4.04 -0.49 -13.36
N LEU A 284 -3.96 -0.46 -14.69
CA LEU A 284 -4.77 -1.33 -15.55
C LEU A 284 -4.53 -2.80 -15.21
N GLY A 285 -3.28 -3.24 -15.20
CA GLY A 285 -2.95 -4.62 -14.86
C GLY A 285 -3.28 -4.96 -13.40
N ASN A 286 -3.21 -4.00 -12.47
CA ASN A 286 -3.64 -4.20 -11.08
C ASN A 286 -5.15 -4.48 -11.01
N SER A 287 -5.98 -3.68 -11.70
CA SER A 287 -7.42 -3.90 -11.76
C SER A 287 -7.82 -5.23 -12.42
N TYR A 288 -7.05 -5.65 -13.43
CA TYR A 288 -7.18 -6.98 -14.05
C TYR A 288 -6.88 -8.10 -13.05
N LEU A 289 -5.75 -8.04 -12.35
CA LEU A 289 -5.38 -9.04 -11.34
C LEU A 289 -6.39 -9.08 -10.19
N ASP A 290 -6.92 -7.93 -9.77
CA ASP A 290 -7.93 -7.86 -8.71
C ASP A 290 -9.27 -8.47 -9.10
N SER A 291 -9.66 -8.35 -10.38
CA SER A 291 -10.95 -8.85 -10.84
C SER A 291 -11.17 -10.35 -10.63
N ASN A 292 -10.08 -11.11 -10.62
CA ASN A 292 -10.09 -12.57 -10.46
C ASN A 292 -9.24 -13.02 -9.26
N LEU A 293 -8.95 -12.14 -8.30
CA LEU A 293 -8.12 -12.46 -7.12
C LEU A 293 -8.81 -13.45 -6.18
N TYR A 294 -10.13 -13.38 -6.08
CA TYR A 294 -10.94 -14.25 -5.26
C TYR A 294 -12.23 -14.63 -5.98
N PHE A 295 -12.87 -15.69 -5.51
CA PHE A 295 -14.22 -16.07 -5.90
C PHE A 295 -15.08 -16.33 -4.66
N LEU A 296 -16.39 -16.26 -4.84
CA LEU A 296 -17.36 -16.47 -3.77
C LEU A 296 -17.98 -17.86 -3.93
N ARG A 297 -17.79 -18.73 -2.93
CA ARG A 297 -18.43 -20.05 -2.92
C ARG A 297 -19.58 -20.08 -1.94
N SER A 298 -20.64 -20.78 -2.31
CA SER A 298 -21.73 -21.07 -1.38
C SER A 298 -21.20 -21.87 -0.20
N ASP A 299 -21.55 -21.40 0.98
CA ASP A 299 -21.14 -21.96 2.26
C ASP A 299 -22.32 -21.75 3.19
N ASN A 300 -23.09 -22.80 3.48
CA ASN A 300 -24.31 -22.76 4.31
C ASN A 300 -24.11 -22.15 5.70
N SER A 301 -22.85 -21.88 6.04
CA SER A 301 -22.46 -21.30 7.27
C SER A 301 -22.60 -19.74 7.24
N SER A 302 -22.17 -18.91 6.27
CA SER A 302 -22.16 -17.40 6.43
C SER A 302 -23.51 -16.66 6.35
N ALA A 303 -23.55 -15.33 6.60
CA ALA A 303 -24.78 -14.52 6.67
C ALA A 303 -25.53 -14.44 5.33
N LYS A 304 -24.79 -14.52 4.22
CA LYS A 304 -25.30 -14.76 2.86
C LYS A 304 -25.05 -16.20 2.37
N ALA A 305 -24.58 -17.07 3.25
CA ALA A 305 -24.07 -18.39 2.92
C ALA A 305 -22.99 -18.34 1.82
N LYS A 306 -22.03 -17.42 1.95
CA LYS A 306 -20.87 -17.23 1.07
C LYS A 306 -19.57 -17.15 1.84
N LYS A 307 -18.52 -17.81 1.33
CA LYS A 307 -17.13 -17.62 1.76
C LYS A 307 -16.29 -17.06 0.62
N VAL A 308 -15.34 -16.21 0.97
CA VAL A 308 -14.40 -15.57 0.04
C VAL A 308 -13.16 -16.46 -0.03
N ILE A 309 -12.82 -16.94 -1.23
CA ILE A 309 -11.70 -17.85 -1.44
C ILE A 309 -10.76 -17.23 -2.45
N LEU A 310 -9.46 -17.19 -2.13
CA LEU A 310 -8.44 -16.74 -3.05
C LEU A 310 -8.35 -17.69 -4.24
N ASN A 311 -8.26 -17.12 -5.43
CA ASN A 311 -8.16 -17.88 -6.66
C ASN A 311 -6.70 -18.29 -6.89
N GLY A 312 -6.34 -19.53 -6.53
CA GLY A 312 -5.01 -20.11 -6.73
C GLY A 312 -4.48 -20.05 -8.17
N THR A 313 -5.36 -19.88 -9.17
CA THR A 313 -5.00 -19.75 -10.60
C THR A 313 -4.69 -18.32 -11.03
N ASN A 314 -4.90 -17.34 -10.14
CA ASN A 314 -4.61 -15.94 -10.43
C ASN A 314 -3.11 -15.74 -10.67
N ARG A 315 -2.76 -14.98 -11.72
CA ARG A 315 -1.36 -14.75 -12.11
C ARG A 315 -0.52 -14.07 -11.02
N LEU A 316 -1.13 -13.27 -10.14
CA LEU A 316 -0.46 -12.73 -8.96
C LEU A 316 0.08 -13.86 -8.06
N ILE A 317 -0.75 -14.89 -7.84
CA ILE A 317 -0.40 -15.99 -6.94
C ILE A 317 0.73 -16.81 -7.53
N SER A 318 0.58 -17.27 -8.77
CA SER A 318 1.62 -18.08 -9.44
C SER A 318 2.94 -17.35 -9.61
N ASN A 319 2.91 -16.03 -9.85
CA ASN A 319 4.14 -15.24 -9.97
C ASN A 319 4.79 -14.93 -8.62
N THR A 320 4.02 -14.93 -7.53
CA THR A 320 4.58 -14.69 -6.19
C THR A 320 5.09 -15.98 -5.54
N GLN A 321 4.40 -17.11 -5.73
CA GLN A 321 4.75 -18.38 -5.09
C GLN A 321 4.19 -19.60 -5.83
N THR A 322 4.86 -20.74 -5.67
CA THR A 322 4.38 -22.06 -6.12
C THR A 322 3.60 -22.77 -5.02
N ASP A 323 2.73 -23.72 -5.40
CA ASP A 323 2.00 -24.58 -4.46
C ASP A 323 1.33 -23.81 -3.30
N PHE A 324 0.71 -22.67 -3.62
CA PHE A 324 0.15 -21.71 -2.65
C PHE A 324 -0.64 -22.34 -1.49
N THR A 325 -1.43 -23.36 -1.82
CA THR A 325 -2.34 -24.02 -0.87
C THR A 325 -1.70 -25.19 -0.13
N GLN A 326 -0.41 -25.50 -0.37
CA GLN A 326 0.34 -26.59 0.24
C GLN A 326 1.46 -26.04 1.13
N GLN A 327 1.23 -25.97 2.44
CA GLN A 327 2.13 -25.29 3.37
C GLN A 327 3.56 -25.88 3.41
N ASN A 328 3.70 -27.18 3.15
CA ASN A 328 4.99 -27.87 3.22
C ASN A 328 5.85 -27.67 1.96
N SER A 329 5.25 -27.66 0.78
CA SER A 329 5.93 -27.58 -0.53
C SER A 329 6.00 -26.17 -1.11
N THR A 330 5.21 -25.21 -0.60
CA THR A 330 5.19 -23.83 -1.12
C THR A 330 6.59 -23.20 -1.17
N THR A 331 6.91 -22.54 -2.28
CA THR A 331 8.15 -21.79 -2.47
C THR A 331 7.87 -20.39 -2.96
N SER A 332 8.61 -19.41 -2.45
CA SER A 332 8.48 -18.02 -2.85
C SER A 332 9.32 -17.72 -4.09
N ASN A 333 8.67 -17.13 -5.10
CA ASN A 333 9.30 -16.70 -6.34
C ASN A 333 9.81 -15.25 -6.27
N ILE A 334 9.35 -14.46 -5.29
CA ILE A 334 9.68 -13.04 -5.12
C ILE A 334 10.33 -12.81 -3.75
N LYS A 335 11.42 -12.05 -3.73
CA LYS A 335 12.17 -11.75 -2.49
C LYS A 335 12.40 -10.25 -2.36
N MET A 336 12.42 -9.75 -1.14
CA MET A 336 13.00 -8.45 -0.81
C MET A 336 14.46 -8.64 -0.41
N VAL A 337 15.35 -7.80 -0.95
CA VAL A 337 16.80 -7.90 -0.71
C VAL A 337 17.35 -6.57 -0.21
N TRP A 338 18.16 -6.62 0.84
CA TRP A 338 18.95 -5.48 1.31
C TRP A 338 20.43 -5.83 1.35
N SER A 339 21.29 -4.88 1.00
CA SER A 339 22.74 -4.97 1.16
C SER A 339 23.19 -4.12 2.34
N PHE A 340 23.92 -4.75 3.25
CA PHE A 340 24.67 -4.09 4.29
C PHE A 340 26.14 -4.05 3.88
N SER A 341 26.61 -2.88 3.49
CA SER A 341 28.00 -2.63 3.09
C SER A 341 28.81 -2.14 4.27
N SER A 342 29.98 -2.73 4.51
CA SER A 342 30.89 -2.35 5.61
C SER A 342 32.35 -2.49 5.22
N SER A 343 33.18 -1.55 5.67
CA SER A 343 34.63 -1.60 5.62
C SER A 343 35.25 -2.51 6.70
N GLU A 344 34.47 -2.92 7.71
CA GLU A 344 34.88 -3.78 8.83
C GLU A 344 34.13 -5.14 8.81
N PRO A 345 34.35 -6.03 7.82
CA PRO A 345 33.58 -7.26 7.65
C PRO A 345 33.65 -8.23 8.84
N ASP A 346 34.82 -8.35 9.49
CA ASP A 346 35.01 -9.27 10.61
C ASP A 346 34.15 -8.88 11.82
N LYS A 347 34.05 -7.57 12.10
CA LYS A 347 33.21 -7.02 13.17
C LYS A 347 31.74 -7.25 12.90
N VAL A 348 31.34 -7.08 11.63
CA VAL A 348 29.97 -7.39 11.18
C VAL A 348 29.67 -8.87 11.37
N TYR A 349 30.51 -9.75 10.86
CA TYR A 349 30.30 -11.18 10.94
C TYR A 349 30.23 -11.68 12.39
N LYS A 350 31.11 -11.19 13.27
CA LYS A 350 31.09 -11.53 14.70
C LYS A 350 29.71 -11.27 15.34
N LYS A 351 29.06 -10.17 14.98
CA LYS A 351 27.72 -9.84 15.49
C LYS A 351 26.61 -10.62 14.78
N ILE A 352 26.71 -10.81 13.46
CA ILE A 352 25.67 -11.51 12.69
C ILE A 352 25.64 -13.00 13.03
N ASN A 353 26.79 -13.64 13.28
CA ASN A 353 26.91 -15.07 13.53
C ASN A 353 26.12 -15.55 14.77
N GLU A 354 25.82 -14.66 15.72
CA GLU A 354 24.91 -14.96 16.84
C GLU A 354 23.48 -15.27 16.37
N TYR A 355 23.06 -14.70 15.24
CA TYR A 355 21.70 -14.77 14.73
C TYR A 355 21.51 -15.74 13.56
N VAL A 356 22.59 -16.19 12.89
CA VAL A 356 22.48 -17.03 11.69
C VAL A 356 23.22 -18.35 11.79
N ASN A 357 22.65 -19.35 11.13
CA ASN A 357 23.28 -20.63 10.83
C ASN A 357 24.32 -20.46 9.71
N PRO A 358 25.23 -21.44 9.51
CA PRO A 358 26.24 -21.38 8.44
C PRO A 358 25.65 -21.20 7.03
N ASN A 359 24.42 -21.67 6.79
CA ASN A 359 23.70 -21.51 5.52
C ASN A 359 22.97 -20.15 5.39
N GLY A 360 23.15 -19.24 6.35
CA GLY A 360 22.51 -17.92 6.39
C GLY A 360 21.10 -17.87 6.98
N SER A 361 20.46 -19.02 7.23
CA SER A 361 19.13 -19.04 7.86
C SER A 361 19.16 -18.55 9.30
N LEU A 362 18.09 -17.93 9.77
CA LEU A 362 18.02 -17.40 11.13
C LEU A 362 17.98 -18.52 12.19
N LYS A 363 18.78 -18.37 13.27
CA LYS A 363 18.80 -19.26 14.44
C LYS A 363 17.61 -19.05 15.39
N SER A 364 17.06 -17.84 15.40
CA SER A 364 16.03 -17.42 16.34
C SER A 364 14.73 -17.07 15.61
N LYS A 365 13.59 -17.08 16.31
CA LYS A 365 12.32 -16.56 15.80
C LYS A 365 12.28 -15.02 15.69
N LYS A 366 13.42 -14.33 15.89
CA LYS A 366 13.51 -12.88 15.70
C LYS A 366 13.30 -12.53 14.24
N THR A 367 12.72 -11.37 14.00
CA THR A 367 12.50 -10.88 12.64
C THR A 367 13.78 -10.26 12.06
N LEU A 368 13.88 -10.13 10.74
CA LEU A 368 15.01 -9.46 10.10
C LEU A 368 15.11 -8.00 10.55
N LYS A 369 13.96 -7.31 10.72
CA LYS A 369 13.92 -5.94 11.25
C LYS A 369 14.43 -5.87 12.69
N GLU A 370 14.08 -6.83 13.54
CA GLU A 370 14.58 -6.86 14.93
C GLU A 370 16.10 -7.06 14.98
N ILE A 371 16.63 -7.97 14.17
CA ILE A 371 18.08 -8.22 14.07
C ILE A 371 18.77 -6.96 13.53
N TYR A 372 18.26 -6.38 12.44
CA TYR A 372 18.77 -5.12 11.89
C TYR A 372 18.83 -4.04 12.97
N ASN A 373 17.72 -3.77 13.67
CA ASN A 373 17.69 -2.76 14.72
C ASN A 373 18.68 -3.04 15.85
N GLN A 374 18.97 -4.31 16.18
CA GLN A 374 19.97 -4.70 17.18
C GLN A 374 21.40 -4.47 16.71
N LEU A 375 21.70 -4.76 15.44
CA LEU A 375 23.02 -4.54 14.84
C LEU A 375 23.38 -3.05 14.78
N PHE A 376 22.39 -2.20 14.51
CA PHE A 376 22.56 -0.77 14.25
C PHE A 376 22.05 0.13 15.39
N LYS A 377 21.90 -0.37 16.63
CA LYS A 377 21.56 0.49 17.77
C LYS A 377 22.57 1.63 17.90
N ASN A 378 22.06 2.86 17.98
CA ASN A 378 22.86 4.08 18.09
C ASN A 378 23.61 4.14 19.43
N GLY A 379 24.90 4.46 19.37
CA GLY A 379 25.73 4.78 20.54
C GLY A 379 26.51 3.59 21.11
N GLY A 380 27.84 3.65 20.99
CA GLY A 380 28.79 2.69 21.57
C GLY A 380 30.05 2.53 20.71
N LYS A 381 31.16 2.05 21.29
CA LYS A 381 32.42 1.77 20.57
C LYS A 381 32.27 0.72 19.46
N ASP A 382 31.23 -0.11 19.54
CA ASP A 382 30.94 -1.17 18.57
C ASP A 382 29.82 -0.80 17.58
N HIS A 383 29.43 0.46 17.44
CA HIS A 383 28.39 0.85 16.48
C HIS A 383 28.75 0.39 15.06
N LEU A 384 27.80 -0.24 14.37
CA LEU A 384 27.92 -0.59 12.96
C LEU A 384 27.21 0.50 12.16
N ILE A 385 27.75 0.85 11.00
CA ILE A 385 27.15 1.80 10.06
C ILE A 385 26.96 1.06 8.74
N ASN A 386 25.73 1.04 8.22
CA ASN A 386 25.49 0.58 6.85
C ASN A 386 25.94 1.66 5.88
N GLU A 387 27.03 1.40 5.17
CA GLU A 387 27.57 2.34 4.18
C GLU A 387 26.90 2.21 2.81
N SER A 388 26.00 1.24 2.63
CA SER A 388 25.27 1.02 1.37
C SER A 388 24.59 2.30 0.88
N LYS A 389 24.74 2.57 -0.42
CA LYS A 389 24.10 3.71 -1.09
C LYS A 389 22.69 3.40 -1.57
N GLN A 390 22.18 2.21 -1.27
CA GLN A 390 20.79 1.85 -1.57
C GLN A 390 19.86 2.44 -0.51
N GLY A 391 18.64 2.80 -0.93
CA GLY A 391 17.66 3.49 -0.09
C GLY A 391 17.05 2.59 0.98
N ASN A 392 15.97 3.07 1.58
CA ASN A 392 15.20 2.29 2.55
C ASN A 392 13.99 1.64 1.85
N ASP A 393 13.56 0.50 2.38
CA ASP A 393 12.28 -0.06 1.98
C ASP A 393 11.12 0.61 2.74
N SER A 394 9.95 0.63 2.12
CA SER A 394 8.77 1.32 2.64
C SER A 394 7.88 0.48 3.57
N PHE A 395 8.34 -0.69 4.03
CA PHE A 395 7.55 -1.59 4.88
C PHE A 395 8.21 -1.79 6.24
N LEU A 396 9.49 -2.14 6.23
CA LEU A 396 10.33 -2.38 7.38
C LEU A 396 11.28 -1.21 7.65
N SER A 397 11.48 -0.29 6.69
CA SER A 397 12.43 0.82 6.82
C SER A 397 13.84 0.35 7.16
N ILE A 398 14.27 -0.75 6.55
CA ILE A 398 15.63 -1.25 6.58
C ILE A 398 16.40 -0.55 5.45
N SER A 399 17.60 -0.03 5.76
CA SER A 399 18.46 0.62 4.76
C SER A 399 19.17 -0.40 3.88
N GLY A 400 19.68 0.04 2.72
CA GLY A 400 20.37 -0.85 1.79
C GLY A 400 19.42 -1.61 0.86
N PHE A 401 18.15 -1.18 0.73
CA PHE A 401 17.14 -1.90 -0.03
C PHE A 401 17.44 -1.90 -1.53
N ASN A 402 17.74 -3.09 -2.06
CA ASN A 402 18.02 -3.32 -3.48
C ASN A 402 16.74 -3.58 -4.29
N GLY A 403 15.59 -3.70 -3.61
CA GLY A 403 14.30 -3.90 -4.23
C GLY A 403 13.75 -5.32 -4.13
N PHE A 404 12.62 -5.53 -4.81
CA PHE A 404 12.04 -6.84 -5.08
C PHE A 404 12.79 -7.53 -6.22
N VAL A 405 13.07 -8.82 -6.05
CA VAL A 405 13.78 -9.64 -7.04
C VAL A 405 13.01 -10.93 -7.29
N GLN A 406 13.17 -11.48 -8.49
CA GLN A 406 12.59 -12.77 -8.88
C GLN A 406 13.70 -13.77 -9.16
N ASN A 407 13.47 -15.04 -8.85
CA ASN A 407 14.33 -16.12 -9.31
C ASN A 407 14.35 -16.18 -10.85
N ASP A 408 15.56 -16.28 -11.41
CA ASP A 408 15.81 -16.48 -12.83
C ASP A 408 16.89 -17.54 -12.99
N LYS A 409 16.44 -18.79 -13.17
CA LYS A 409 17.30 -19.99 -13.18
C LYS A 409 18.15 -20.06 -11.91
N ASP A 410 19.48 -20.05 -12.05
CA ASP A 410 20.45 -20.11 -10.93
C ASP A 410 20.81 -18.72 -10.38
N SER A 411 20.09 -17.66 -10.77
CA SER A 411 20.33 -16.26 -10.38
C SER A 411 19.02 -15.57 -10.01
N ILE A 412 19.06 -14.26 -9.86
CA ILE A 412 17.90 -13.40 -9.67
C ILE A 412 17.93 -12.23 -10.64
N LYS A 413 16.74 -11.74 -10.98
CA LYS A 413 16.54 -10.50 -11.73
C LYS A 413 15.79 -9.48 -10.88
N SER A 414 16.09 -8.20 -11.11
CA SER A 414 15.36 -7.11 -10.45
C SER A 414 13.93 -7.02 -10.98
N LEU A 415 12.94 -6.91 -10.09
CA LEU A 415 11.58 -6.49 -10.42
C LEU A 415 11.38 -5.00 -10.10
N SER A 416 12.19 -4.44 -9.21
CA SER A 416 12.18 -3.03 -8.82
C SER A 416 13.54 -2.68 -8.20
N GLY A 417 13.95 -1.42 -8.28
CA GLY A 417 15.25 -1.00 -7.77
C GLY A 417 16.42 -1.44 -8.65
N ASP A 418 17.61 -0.96 -8.32
CA ASP A 418 18.79 -1.07 -9.19
C ASP A 418 19.57 -2.39 -9.03
N LEU A 419 19.20 -3.25 -8.07
CA LEU A 419 19.87 -4.53 -7.75
C LEU A 419 21.41 -4.46 -7.81
N LYS A 420 22.01 -3.64 -6.94
CA LYS A 420 23.45 -3.38 -6.87
C LYS A 420 24.17 -4.38 -5.95
N ILE A 421 24.10 -5.67 -6.28
CA ILE A 421 24.85 -6.74 -5.62
C ILE A 421 25.63 -7.57 -6.64
N ASN A 422 26.71 -8.22 -6.22
CA ASN A 422 27.56 -8.99 -7.11
C ASN A 422 26.90 -10.31 -7.58
N ASP A 423 27.43 -10.92 -8.65
CA ASP A 423 26.79 -12.09 -9.27
C ASP A 423 26.85 -13.36 -8.40
N SER A 424 27.89 -13.52 -7.57
CA SER A 424 27.93 -14.65 -6.62
C SER A 424 26.82 -14.53 -5.57
N ALA A 425 26.56 -13.31 -5.08
CA ALA A 425 25.45 -13.06 -4.19
C ALA A 425 24.10 -13.33 -4.86
N LYS A 426 23.90 -12.91 -6.11
CA LYS A 426 22.65 -13.19 -6.84
C LYS A 426 22.35 -14.70 -6.89
N LYS A 427 23.39 -15.52 -7.12
CA LYS A 427 23.25 -16.99 -7.12
C LYS A 427 22.82 -17.53 -5.76
N ASP A 428 23.39 -17.02 -4.67
CA ASP A 428 23.01 -17.47 -3.32
C ASP A 428 21.62 -16.98 -2.92
N VAL A 429 21.26 -15.74 -3.26
CA VAL A 429 19.91 -15.21 -3.03
C VAL A 429 18.85 -16.05 -3.75
N SER A 430 19.14 -16.55 -4.95
CA SER A 430 18.18 -17.38 -5.72
C SER A 430 17.73 -18.66 -4.96
N LYS A 431 18.61 -19.20 -4.10
CA LYS A 431 18.40 -20.44 -3.33
C LYS A 431 17.67 -20.21 -2.00
N VAL A 432 17.49 -18.97 -1.58
CA VAL A 432 16.87 -18.65 -0.28
C VAL A 432 15.36 -18.91 -0.34
N SER A 433 14.83 -19.70 0.60
CA SER A 433 13.39 -19.96 0.71
C SER A 433 12.80 -19.59 2.08
N ILE A 434 13.65 -19.19 3.02
CA ILE A 434 13.29 -18.73 4.38
C ILE A 434 14.02 -17.42 4.69
N PRO A 435 13.52 -16.55 5.59
CA PRO A 435 14.22 -15.34 6.00
C PRO A 435 15.68 -15.66 6.39
N SER A 436 16.63 -14.93 5.81
CA SER A 436 18.06 -15.25 5.90
C SER A 436 18.95 -14.01 5.87
N ILE A 437 20.14 -14.12 6.46
CA ILE A 437 21.24 -13.16 6.28
C ILE A 437 22.43 -13.91 5.67
N LEU A 438 22.79 -13.60 4.43
CA LEU A 438 23.86 -14.24 3.70
C LEU A 438 25.21 -13.59 4.04
N VAL A 439 26.17 -14.42 4.44
CA VAL A 439 27.46 -13.98 5.00
C VAL A 439 28.70 -14.46 4.23
N ASN A 440 28.52 -15.29 3.18
CA ASN A 440 29.61 -15.86 2.37
C ASN A 440 30.77 -16.45 3.22
N GLY A 441 30.45 -17.42 4.08
CA GLY A 441 31.45 -18.02 5.00
C GLY A 441 32.04 -17.04 6.03
N GLY A 442 31.43 -15.87 6.22
CA GLY A 442 31.85 -14.80 7.12
C GLY A 442 32.65 -13.69 6.43
N SER A 443 33.11 -13.91 5.20
CA SER A 443 33.92 -12.93 4.44
C SER A 443 33.09 -11.80 3.81
N GLY A 444 31.77 -11.96 3.74
CA GLY A 444 30.89 -11.08 2.96
C GLY A 444 31.09 -11.23 1.46
N TYR A 445 30.23 -10.59 0.69
CA TYR A 445 30.29 -10.52 -0.77
C TYR A 445 31.06 -9.27 -1.22
N GLU A 446 31.46 -9.23 -2.48
CA GLU A 446 32.03 -8.01 -3.07
C GLU A 446 30.97 -6.90 -3.10
N SER A 447 31.35 -5.73 -2.57
CA SER A 447 30.50 -4.55 -2.56
C SER A 447 30.71 -3.70 -3.80
N THR A 448 29.69 -2.91 -4.15
CA THR A 448 29.82 -1.83 -5.13
C THR A 448 30.61 -0.63 -4.59
N ILE A 449 30.80 -0.57 -3.27
CA ILE A 449 31.64 0.44 -2.63
C ILE A 449 33.05 -0.13 -2.48
N GLN A 450 34.02 0.53 -3.10
CA GLN A 450 35.41 0.08 -3.08
C GLN A 450 35.93 -0.06 -1.64
N GLY A 451 36.52 -1.22 -1.34
CA GLY A 451 37.05 -1.54 0.00
C GLY A 451 36.04 -2.18 0.95
N ASN A 452 34.75 -2.15 0.63
CA ASN A 452 33.71 -2.73 1.47
C ASN A 452 33.34 -4.16 1.09
N ARG A 453 32.71 -4.85 2.05
CA ARG A 453 32.03 -6.14 1.84
C ARG A 453 30.54 -6.02 2.14
N ASP A 454 29.74 -6.76 1.38
CA ASP A 454 28.30 -6.79 1.50
C ASP A 454 27.80 -8.02 2.27
N PHE A 455 26.89 -7.82 3.20
CA PHE A 455 26.10 -8.86 3.86
C PHE A 455 24.64 -8.67 3.47
N LEU A 456 23.96 -9.74 3.07
CA LEU A 456 22.64 -9.59 2.45
C LEU A 456 21.52 -10.06 3.35
N PHE A 457 20.55 -9.19 3.61
CA PHE A 457 19.29 -9.58 4.24
C PHE A 457 18.33 -9.98 3.12
N VAL A 458 17.73 -11.16 3.23
CA VAL A 458 16.85 -11.71 2.21
C VAL A 458 15.55 -12.16 2.87
N LEU A 459 14.44 -11.54 2.45
CA LEU A 459 13.09 -11.87 2.91
C LEU A 459 12.27 -12.43 1.74
N PRO A 460 12.08 -13.75 1.65
CA PRO A 460 11.12 -14.34 0.72
C PRO A 460 9.70 -13.91 1.05
N ILE A 461 8.91 -13.58 0.02
CA ILE A 461 7.54 -13.09 0.18
C ILE A 461 6.54 -14.20 -0.12
N TYR A 462 5.70 -14.52 0.86
CA TYR A 462 4.61 -15.50 0.74
C TYR A 462 3.27 -14.80 0.91
N LEU A 463 2.30 -15.07 0.02
CA LEU A 463 0.96 -14.48 0.19
C LEU A 463 0.25 -15.06 1.43
N ASN A 464 0.69 -16.22 1.93
CA ASN A 464 0.20 -16.80 3.17
C ASN A 464 0.44 -15.88 4.37
N ASP A 465 1.57 -15.13 4.39
CA ASP A 465 1.83 -14.12 5.43
C ASP A 465 0.98 -12.86 5.24
N ILE A 466 0.82 -12.41 3.98
CA ILE A 466 0.05 -11.21 3.62
C ILE A 466 -1.44 -11.40 3.95
N PHE A 467 -2.02 -12.54 3.58
CA PHE A 467 -3.42 -12.89 3.88
C PHE A 467 -3.59 -13.63 5.22
N SER A 468 -2.54 -13.66 6.06
CA SER A 468 -2.65 -14.29 7.38
C SER A 468 -3.69 -13.56 8.23
N THR A 469 -4.66 -14.32 8.74
CA THR A 469 -5.69 -13.80 9.66
C THR A 469 -5.27 -13.87 11.13
N LYS A 470 -4.03 -14.26 11.45
CA LYS A 470 -3.57 -14.58 12.82
C LYS A 470 -3.98 -13.55 13.89
N ASN A 471 -3.96 -12.25 13.56
CA ASN A 471 -4.28 -11.17 14.49
C ASN A 471 -5.75 -11.15 14.97
N VAL A 472 -6.65 -11.79 14.23
CA VAL A 472 -8.11 -11.82 14.50
C VAL A 472 -8.62 -13.23 14.77
N GLN A 473 -7.72 -14.09 15.27
CA GLN A 473 -8.01 -15.46 15.69
C GLN A 473 -7.80 -15.59 17.20
N MET A 474 -8.26 -16.69 17.79
CA MET A 474 -8.21 -16.88 19.23
C MET A 474 -6.79 -17.19 19.69
N SER A 475 -6.23 -16.31 20.52
CA SER A 475 -4.95 -16.51 21.21
C SER A 475 -5.17 -16.69 22.70
N LYS A 476 -4.36 -17.51 23.39
CA LYS A 476 -4.45 -17.61 24.85
C LYS A 476 -4.09 -16.28 25.51
N SER A 477 -4.78 -15.94 26.59
CA SER A 477 -4.42 -14.84 27.48
C SER A 477 -3.09 -15.13 28.20
N ALA A 478 -2.43 -14.09 28.72
CA ALA A 478 -1.13 -14.23 29.40
C ALA A 478 -1.19 -15.15 30.64
N ASN A 479 -2.33 -15.24 31.31
CA ASN A 479 -2.59 -16.15 32.44
C ASN A 479 -3.07 -17.56 32.01
N GLY A 480 -3.27 -17.80 30.70
CA GLY A 480 -3.57 -19.11 30.13
C GLY A 480 -4.98 -19.65 30.34
N SER A 481 -5.83 -18.96 31.11
CA SER A 481 -7.18 -19.43 31.49
C SER A 481 -8.31 -19.01 30.53
N GLU A 482 -8.08 -18.01 29.67
CA GLU A 482 -9.08 -17.47 28.74
C GLU A 482 -8.47 -17.33 27.34
N TYR A 483 -9.33 -17.23 26.31
CA TYR A 483 -8.91 -16.83 24.97
C TYR A 483 -9.23 -15.36 24.72
N ILE A 484 -8.39 -14.68 23.95
CA ILE A 484 -8.60 -13.32 23.46
C ILE A 484 -8.92 -13.39 21.98
N LEU A 485 -9.95 -12.66 21.55
CA LEU A 485 -10.29 -12.44 20.15
C LEU A 485 -10.34 -10.93 19.89
N ASN A 486 -9.44 -10.43 19.04
CA ASN A 486 -9.46 -9.03 18.62
C ASN A 486 -10.59 -8.83 17.60
N VAL A 487 -11.41 -7.80 17.82
CA VAL A 487 -12.53 -7.45 16.94
C VAL A 487 -12.57 -5.94 16.71
N LEU A 488 -13.04 -5.53 15.54
CA LEU A 488 -13.34 -4.13 15.27
C LEU A 488 -14.65 -3.75 15.99
N GLU A 489 -14.72 -2.52 16.49
CA GLU A 489 -15.94 -1.97 17.10
C GLU A 489 -17.07 -1.90 16.06
N ASN A 490 -18.32 -2.06 16.52
CA ASN A 490 -19.51 -2.06 15.67
C ASN A 490 -19.49 -3.05 14.50
N THR A 491 -18.59 -4.04 14.52
CA THR A 491 -18.38 -4.98 13.43
C THR A 491 -18.80 -6.40 13.85
N TRP A 492 -19.79 -6.95 13.15
CA TRP A 492 -20.22 -8.33 13.33
C TRP A 492 -19.12 -9.30 12.88
N THR A 493 -18.68 -10.12 13.83
CA THR A 493 -17.65 -11.14 13.64
C THR A 493 -18.28 -12.52 13.67
N ASP A 494 -18.04 -13.30 12.62
CA ASP A 494 -18.42 -14.70 12.53
C ASP A 494 -17.51 -15.56 13.41
N ILE A 495 -18.03 -16.08 14.52
CA ILE A 495 -17.26 -16.90 15.47
C ILE A 495 -16.96 -18.30 14.94
N SER A 496 -17.78 -18.83 14.04
CA SER A 496 -17.56 -20.19 13.51
C SER A 496 -16.36 -20.30 12.57
N GLN A 497 -15.84 -19.16 12.09
CA GLN A 497 -14.64 -19.07 11.28
C GLN A 497 -13.38 -18.82 12.11
N LYS A 498 -13.54 -18.62 13.43
CA LYS A 498 -12.45 -18.30 14.34
C LYS A 498 -11.87 -19.56 14.97
N TYR A 499 -10.55 -19.65 14.93
CA TYR A 499 -9.80 -20.82 15.39
C TYR A 499 -8.73 -20.46 16.42
N LYS A 500 -8.20 -21.47 17.11
CA LYS A 500 -7.13 -21.31 18.09
C LYS A 500 -5.78 -21.36 17.39
N ILE A 501 -4.97 -20.31 17.54
CA ILE A 501 -3.69 -20.20 16.80
C ILE A 501 -2.60 -21.17 17.28
N ASP A 502 -2.65 -21.58 18.56
CA ASP A 502 -1.57 -22.33 19.22
C ASP A 502 -1.78 -23.85 19.21
N ASN A 503 -2.91 -24.33 18.66
CA ASN A 503 -3.27 -25.73 18.72
C ASN A 503 -3.54 -26.30 17.33
N LYS A 504 -3.12 -27.55 17.10
CA LYS A 504 -3.66 -28.35 15.99
C LYS A 504 -5.08 -28.81 16.34
N TYR A 505 -6.02 -28.67 15.42
CA TYR A 505 -7.39 -29.13 15.61
C TYR A 505 -7.48 -30.60 15.20
N LEU A 506 -7.83 -31.46 16.15
CA LEU A 506 -7.80 -32.92 15.94
C LEU A 506 -9.18 -33.52 15.68
N ASN A 507 -10.25 -32.94 16.23
CA ASN A 507 -11.61 -33.45 16.10
C ASN A 507 -12.33 -32.82 14.90
N GLU A 508 -13.03 -33.58 14.06
CA GLU A 508 -13.66 -33.07 12.84
C GLU A 508 -15.06 -32.46 13.05
N PHE A 509 -15.70 -32.73 14.21
CA PHE A 509 -17.15 -32.59 14.34
C PHE A 509 -17.62 -31.72 15.52
N THR A 510 -16.75 -30.90 16.09
CA THR A 510 -17.14 -30.04 17.22
C THR A 510 -17.73 -28.72 16.71
N SER A 511 -19.06 -28.66 16.60
CA SER A 511 -19.82 -27.44 16.23
C SER A 511 -20.17 -26.60 17.45
N ILE A 512 -20.39 -25.30 17.26
CA ILE A 512 -20.85 -24.41 18.34
C ILE A 512 -22.34 -24.64 18.59
N SER A 513 -22.69 -25.18 19.76
CA SER A 513 -24.07 -25.39 20.16
C SER A 513 -24.71 -24.09 20.66
N LYS A 514 -23.97 -23.30 21.45
CA LYS A 514 -24.46 -22.06 22.07
C LYS A 514 -23.35 -21.03 22.27
N ILE A 515 -23.67 -19.75 22.13
CA ILE A 515 -22.87 -18.63 22.65
C ILE A 515 -23.72 -17.84 23.64
N GLU A 516 -23.13 -17.55 24.80
CA GLU A 516 -23.77 -16.78 25.86
C GLU A 516 -22.87 -15.62 26.29
N LYS A 517 -23.47 -14.51 26.70
CA LYS A 517 -22.74 -13.40 27.34
C LYS A 517 -22.20 -13.87 28.68
N ASN A 518 -21.00 -13.44 29.05
CA ASN A 518 -20.40 -13.71 30.34
C ASN A 518 -20.07 -12.38 31.04
N GLY A 519 -20.93 -11.95 31.97
CA GLY A 519 -20.78 -10.67 32.67
C GLY A 519 -21.55 -9.52 32.00
N SER A 520 -20.86 -8.40 31.73
CA SER A 520 -21.46 -7.13 31.30
C SER A 520 -22.16 -7.20 29.93
N ASP A 521 -23.18 -6.35 29.74
CA ASP A 521 -23.97 -6.26 28.51
C ASP A 521 -23.27 -5.43 27.40
N ASN A 522 -21.99 -5.69 27.16
CA ASN A 522 -21.15 -4.95 26.20
C ASN A 522 -21.19 -5.55 24.79
N ILE A 523 -21.86 -6.69 24.60
CA ILE A 523 -21.80 -7.51 23.39
C ILE A 523 -23.21 -7.78 22.87
N ASP A 524 -23.38 -7.69 21.56
CA ASP A 524 -24.54 -8.25 20.87
C ASP A 524 -24.21 -9.64 20.31
N ILE A 525 -25.16 -10.56 20.41
CA ILE A 525 -25.05 -11.92 19.88
C ILE A 525 -26.21 -12.15 18.91
N SER A 526 -25.91 -12.67 17.74
CA SER A 526 -26.91 -13.04 16.73
C SER A 526 -26.69 -14.47 16.24
N LYS A 527 -27.80 -15.16 15.93
CA LYS A 527 -27.78 -16.49 15.34
C LYS A 527 -28.81 -16.61 14.21
N ARG A 528 -28.36 -17.09 13.05
CA ARG A 528 -29.24 -17.70 12.02
C ARG A 528 -28.77 -19.13 11.76
N ASN A 529 -27.81 -19.31 10.85
CA ASN A 529 -27.08 -20.58 10.66
C ASN A 529 -25.72 -20.59 11.37
N LYS A 530 -25.25 -19.40 11.72
CA LYS A 530 -23.97 -19.12 12.36
C LYS A 530 -24.15 -18.22 13.54
N TRP A 531 -23.14 -18.24 14.40
CA TRP A 531 -23.03 -17.33 15.53
C TRP A 531 -22.19 -16.11 15.14
N TYR A 532 -22.78 -14.94 15.37
CA TYR A 532 -22.12 -13.66 15.22
C TYR A 532 -22.06 -12.96 16.56
N VAL A 533 -20.97 -12.25 16.78
CA VAL A 533 -20.82 -11.36 17.92
C VAL A 533 -20.37 -9.98 17.47
N LYS A 534 -20.76 -8.95 18.21
CA LYS A 534 -20.38 -7.56 17.97
C LYS A 534 -20.13 -6.88 19.31
N LEU A 535 -19.00 -6.17 19.45
CA LEU A 535 -18.84 -5.21 20.56
C LEU A 535 -19.72 -3.99 20.27
N LYS A 536 -20.53 -3.60 21.26
CA LYS A 536 -21.37 -2.40 21.17
C LYS A 536 -20.51 -1.15 21.05
N ASP A 537 -21.11 -0.08 20.52
CA ASP A 537 -20.44 1.19 20.32
C ASP A 537 -19.86 1.77 21.61
N GLY A 538 -18.64 2.28 21.55
CA GLY A 538 -17.88 2.82 22.68
C GLY A 538 -17.25 1.77 23.61
N MET A 539 -17.51 0.47 23.42
CA MET A 539 -17.04 -0.58 24.33
C MET A 539 -15.63 -1.06 23.98
N LYS A 540 -14.77 -1.13 24.99
CA LYS A 540 -13.37 -1.61 24.84
C LYS A 540 -13.25 -3.13 24.86
N ASP A 541 -14.11 -3.80 25.61
CA ASP A 541 -14.10 -5.25 25.73
C ASP A 541 -15.47 -5.84 26.12
N GLY A 542 -15.55 -7.16 26.04
CA GLY A 542 -16.64 -7.96 26.59
C GLY A 542 -16.24 -9.44 26.62
N LYS A 543 -17.01 -10.27 27.32
CA LYS A 543 -16.74 -11.71 27.40
C LYS A 543 -17.93 -12.55 26.94
N ILE A 544 -17.63 -13.64 26.25
CA ILE A 544 -18.58 -14.67 25.83
C ILE A 544 -18.13 -16.05 26.31
N ASN A 545 -19.10 -16.94 26.51
CA ASN A 545 -18.87 -18.36 26.64
C ASN A 545 -19.28 -19.06 25.35
N ILE A 546 -18.36 -19.82 24.75
CA ILE A 546 -18.63 -20.69 23.61
C ILE A 546 -18.83 -22.10 24.15
N ILE A 547 -20.02 -22.65 23.95
CA ILE A 547 -20.37 -24.02 24.31
C ILE A 547 -20.41 -24.84 23.01
N TYR A 548 -19.68 -25.93 23.01
CA TYR A 548 -19.56 -26.81 21.86
C TYR A 548 -20.51 -28.02 21.96
N SER A 549 -20.73 -28.72 20.85
CA SER A 549 -21.60 -29.90 20.77
C SER A 549 -21.15 -31.06 21.66
N ASN A 550 -19.86 -31.13 22.00
CA ASN A 550 -19.29 -32.13 22.91
C ASN A 550 -19.33 -31.71 24.40
N GLY A 551 -20.03 -30.61 24.73
CA GLY A 551 -20.14 -30.09 26.10
C GLY A 551 -18.94 -29.27 26.58
N GLN A 552 -17.86 -29.16 25.80
CA GLN A 552 -16.75 -28.29 26.14
C GLN A 552 -17.20 -26.82 26.17
N LYS A 553 -16.70 -26.08 27.16
CA LYS A 553 -16.97 -24.65 27.34
C LYS A 553 -15.66 -23.88 27.29
N GLU A 554 -15.63 -22.83 26.50
CA GLU A 554 -14.48 -21.93 26.37
C GLU A 554 -14.89 -20.49 26.64
N THR A 555 -14.15 -19.80 27.49
CA THR A 555 -14.34 -18.37 27.75
C THR A 555 -13.48 -17.56 26.79
N VAL A 556 -14.11 -16.64 26.06
CA VAL A 556 -13.43 -15.75 25.10
C VAL A 556 -13.69 -14.30 25.46
N GLN A 557 -12.63 -13.53 25.66
CA GLN A 557 -12.67 -12.08 25.77
C GLN A 557 -12.58 -11.45 24.37
N LEU A 558 -13.63 -10.73 23.98
CA LEU A 558 -13.61 -9.85 22.82
C LEU A 558 -12.89 -8.56 23.21
N LYS A 559 -11.83 -8.20 22.47
CA LYS A 559 -11.06 -6.99 22.71
C LYS A 559 -11.12 -6.08 21.49
N LYS A 560 -11.51 -4.82 21.70
CA LYS A 560 -11.47 -3.80 20.65
C LYS A 560 -10.04 -3.64 20.14
N VAL A 561 -9.89 -3.66 18.83
CA VAL A 561 -8.67 -3.22 18.14
C VAL A 561 -8.99 -1.99 17.31
N ASP A 562 -8.18 -0.94 17.45
CA ASP A 562 -8.31 0.25 16.61
C ASP A 562 -7.89 -0.09 15.18
N GLN A 563 -8.52 0.53 14.18
CA GLN A 563 -8.26 0.28 12.75
C GLN A 563 -6.75 0.35 12.42
N LYS A 564 -6.03 1.36 12.96
CA LYS A 564 -4.58 1.54 12.78
C LYS A 564 -3.71 0.38 13.30
N ASN A 565 -4.23 -0.38 14.25
CA ASN A 565 -3.57 -1.53 14.88
C ASN A 565 -4.08 -2.85 14.30
N TYR A 566 -5.02 -2.81 13.36
CA TYR A 566 -5.53 -3.97 12.67
C TYR A 566 -4.49 -4.48 11.67
N LYS A 567 -4.21 -5.79 11.69
CA LYS A 567 -3.12 -6.40 10.92
C LYS A 567 -3.60 -7.48 9.94
N THR A 568 -4.88 -7.44 9.54
CA THR A 568 -5.47 -8.48 8.70
C THR A 568 -6.05 -7.85 7.44
N LEU A 569 -5.68 -8.38 6.27
CA LEU A 569 -6.44 -8.09 5.05
C LEU A 569 -7.73 -8.91 5.09
N ASP A 570 -8.86 -8.23 5.21
CA ASP A 570 -10.19 -8.82 5.16
C ASP A 570 -11.14 -7.97 4.31
N ILE A 571 -12.38 -8.41 4.19
CA ILE A 571 -13.46 -7.61 3.60
C ILE A 571 -14.35 -7.13 4.74
N THR A 572 -14.04 -5.94 5.26
CA THR A 572 -14.87 -5.23 6.22
C THR A 572 -15.71 -4.17 5.51
N GLN A 573 -17.04 -4.33 5.52
CA GLN A 573 -17.97 -3.42 4.84
C GLN A 573 -19.19 -3.10 5.70
N LYS A 574 -19.78 -1.93 5.47
CA LYS A 574 -21.02 -1.51 6.14
C LYS A 574 -22.16 -2.42 5.71
N LEU A 575 -22.98 -2.86 6.67
CA LEU A 575 -24.16 -3.69 6.37
C LEU A 575 -25.21 -2.87 5.61
N ALA A 576 -25.84 -3.49 4.62
CA ALA A 576 -27.01 -2.90 4.00
C ALA A 576 -28.21 -2.99 4.95
N ASP A 577 -28.91 -1.90 5.16
CA ASP A 577 -30.12 -1.89 5.98
C ASP A 577 -31.31 -2.43 5.17
N ASN A 578 -31.46 -3.76 5.15
CA ASN A 578 -32.54 -4.46 4.46
C ASN A 578 -33.14 -5.56 5.32
N GLN A 579 -34.33 -6.02 4.93
CA GLN A 579 -35.09 -7.03 5.68
C GLN A 579 -34.24 -8.26 6.04
N LYS A 580 -33.47 -8.79 5.09
CA LYS A 580 -32.64 -9.98 5.31
C LYS A 580 -31.57 -9.77 6.39
N ASN A 581 -30.90 -8.62 6.39
CA ASN A 581 -29.94 -8.30 7.44
C ASN A 581 -30.64 -8.02 8.78
N ARG A 582 -31.82 -7.38 8.77
CA ARG A 582 -32.59 -7.13 10.00
C ARG A 582 -33.07 -8.40 10.67
N GLU A 583 -33.47 -9.40 9.89
CA GLU A 583 -33.81 -10.75 10.38
C GLU A 583 -32.65 -11.44 11.10
N ILE A 584 -31.40 -11.12 10.73
CA ILE A 584 -30.20 -11.72 11.33
C ILE A 584 -29.73 -10.87 12.50
N PHE A 585 -29.48 -9.59 12.26
CA PHE A 585 -28.71 -8.71 13.15
C PHE A 585 -29.58 -7.72 13.95
N GLY A 586 -30.90 -7.71 13.75
CA GLY A 586 -31.82 -6.79 14.41
C GLY A 586 -32.11 -5.52 13.61
N SER A 587 -32.98 -4.65 14.14
CA SER A 587 -33.55 -3.51 13.42
C SER A 587 -32.62 -2.29 13.29
N ASP A 588 -31.60 -2.14 14.14
CA ASP A 588 -30.66 -1.02 14.09
C ASP A 588 -29.31 -1.42 13.48
N LEU A 589 -29.21 -1.23 12.15
CA LEU A 589 -28.02 -1.56 11.36
C LEU A 589 -27.28 -0.34 10.86
N LYS A 590 -27.73 0.87 11.23
CA LYS A 590 -27.31 2.12 10.58
C LYS A 590 -25.80 2.32 10.63
N ASP A 591 -25.12 1.84 11.66
CA ASP A 591 -23.66 1.94 11.81
C ASP A 591 -22.99 0.58 12.10
N SER A 592 -23.65 -0.52 11.70
CA SER A 592 -23.09 -1.86 11.84
C SER A 592 -22.28 -2.27 10.60
N PHE A 593 -21.12 -2.87 10.84
CA PHE A 593 -20.24 -3.44 9.82
C PHE A 593 -20.24 -4.97 9.93
N ILE A 594 -19.70 -5.63 8.91
CA ILE A 594 -19.42 -7.08 8.93
C ILE A 594 -18.06 -7.32 8.28
N SER A 595 -17.29 -8.25 8.83
CA SER A 595 -15.99 -8.67 8.29
C SER A 595 -16.05 -10.10 7.76
N TYR A 596 -15.37 -10.32 6.62
CA TYR A 596 -15.17 -11.62 6.01
C TYR A 596 -13.68 -11.89 5.77
N ASP A 597 -13.18 -13.01 6.31
CA ASP A 597 -11.81 -13.49 6.08
C ASP A 597 -11.60 -13.94 4.63
N TYR A 598 -10.44 -13.66 4.04
CA TYR A 598 -9.97 -14.35 2.83
C TYR A 598 -9.52 -15.77 3.18
N ASN A 599 -10.06 -16.78 2.50
CA ASN A 599 -9.61 -18.17 2.65
C ASN A 599 -8.57 -18.50 1.58
N LEU A 600 -7.44 -19.08 1.98
CA LEU A 600 -6.36 -19.47 1.05
C LEU A 600 -6.84 -20.53 0.04
N LYS A 601 -7.75 -21.40 0.47
CA LYS A 601 -8.40 -22.42 -0.36
C LYS A 601 -9.83 -22.66 0.13
N ASP A 602 -10.51 -23.54 -0.58
CA ASP A 602 -11.86 -23.98 -0.24
C ASP A 602 -11.85 -24.98 0.92
N TYR A 603 -11.62 -24.49 2.14
CA TYR A 603 -11.61 -25.32 3.34
C TYR A 603 -12.94 -26.03 3.53
N GLN A 604 -12.89 -27.35 3.75
CA GLN A 604 -14.09 -28.16 3.98
C GLN A 604 -14.68 -27.94 5.37
N ASN A 605 -13.83 -27.63 6.35
CA ASN A 605 -14.21 -27.42 7.74
C ASN A 605 -13.20 -26.53 8.48
N LEU A 606 -13.53 -26.13 9.71
CA LEU A 606 -12.65 -25.32 10.55
C LEU A 606 -11.35 -26.05 10.92
N LYS A 607 -11.38 -27.39 11.02
CA LYS A 607 -10.20 -28.22 11.30
C LYS A 607 -9.10 -27.97 10.28
N GLU A 608 -9.44 -28.07 9.00
CA GLU A 608 -8.50 -27.89 7.90
C GLU A 608 -7.92 -26.48 7.93
N LYS A 609 -8.77 -25.45 8.07
CA LYS A 609 -8.35 -24.04 8.17
C LYS A 609 -7.38 -23.83 9.34
N GLN A 610 -7.69 -24.36 10.51
CA GLN A 610 -6.86 -24.22 11.71
C GLN A 610 -5.53 -24.96 11.56
N ASN A 611 -5.53 -26.18 11.00
CA ASN A 611 -4.32 -26.97 10.83
C ASN A 611 -3.36 -26.34 9.83
N ASP A 612 -3.85 -25.87 8.69
CA ASP A 612 -3.03 -25.17 7.71
C ASP A 612 -2.44 -23.87 8.30
N ALA A 613 -3.25 -23.10 9.03
CA ALA A 613 -2.77 -21.90 9.70
C ALA A 613 -1.73 -22.21 10.79
N TYR A 614 -1.94 -23.28 11.57
CA TYR A 614 -0.99 -23.73 12.58
C TYR A 614 0.34 -24.16 11.93
N GLU A 615 0.29 -25.00 10.89
CA GLU A 615 1.47 -25.46 10.17
C GLU A 615 2.25 -24.29 9.56
N TRP A 616 1.55 -23.33 8.95
CA TRP A 616 2.17 -22.12 8.43
C TRP A 616 2.84 -21.30 9.54
N ASN A 617 2.16 -21.05 10.65
CA ASN A 617 2.69 -20.25 11.77
C ASN A 617 3.90 -20.90 12.47
N GLN A 618 4.09 -22.21 12.34
CA GLN A 618 5.29 -22.92 12.83
C GLN A 618 6.38 -23.08 11.77
N SER A 619 6.06 -22.83 10.50
CA SER A 619 7.00 -22.96 9.39
C SER A 619 8.12 -21.92 9.50
N PRO A 620 9.38 -22.29 9.24
CA PRO A 620 10.47 -21.32 9.14
C PRO A 620 10.33 -20.37 7.93
N LYS A 621 9.38 -20.66 7.02
CA LYS A 621 9.04 -19.79 5.87
C LYS A 621 8.19 -18.59 6.28
N SER A 622 7.36 -18.74 7.32
CA SER A 622 6.48 -17.68 7.82
C SER A 622 7.29 -16.57 8.47
N SER A 623 7.08 -15.32 8.05
CA SER A 623 7.79 -14.18 8.62
C SER A 623 6.88 -13.22 9.39
N ALA A 624 7.22 -12.99 10.66
CA ALA A 624 6.60 -11.94 11.44
C ALA A 624 6.91 -10.53 10.90
N ASP A 625 7.98 -10.33 10.11
CA ASP A 625 8.21 -9.06 9.41
C ASP A 625 7.02 -8.68 8.50
N ILE A 626 6.34 -9.68 7.91
CA ILE A 626 5.17 -9.46 7.03
C ILE A 626 3.85 -9.64 7.78
N ILE A 627 3.73 -10.68 8.62
CA ILE A 627 2.48 -10.95 9.37
C ILE A 627 2.10 -9.76 10.26
N ASP A 628 3.08 -9.09 10.86
CA ASP A 628 2.84 -8.01 11.81
C ASP A 628 2.69 -6.61 11.19
N LEU A 629 2.78 -6.49 9.86
CA LEU A 629 2.47 -5.25 9.14
C LEU A 629 1.02 -4.82 9.38
N SER A 630 0.78 -3.51 9.40
CA SER A 630 -0.58 -2.96 9.45
C SER A 630 -1.37 -3.35 8.19
N THR A 631 -2.69 -3.27 8.27
CA THR A 631 -3.57 -3.54 7.13
C THR A 631 -3.24 -2.67 5.92
N GLU A 632 -2.93 -1.39 6.14
CA GLU A 632 -2.54 -0.45 5.09
C GLU A 632 -1.21 -0.86 4.44
N SER A 633 -0.20 -1.23 5.24
CA SER A 633 1.09 -1.69 4.73
C SER A 633 0.98 -3.02 3.99
N LYS A 634 0.13 -3.95 4.45
CA LYS A 634 -0.17 -5.19 3.72
C LYS A 634 -0.87 -4.91 2.40
N GLN A 635 -1.81 -3.96 2.37
CA GLN A 635 -2.48 -3.55 1.15
C GLN A 635 -1.50 -2.89 0.17
N ALA A 636 -0.61 -2.01 0.64
CA ALA A 636 0.42 -1.39 -0.19
C ALA A 636 1.41 -2.43 -0.74
N LEU A 637 1.79 -3.43 0.07
CA LEU A 637 2.64 -4.54 -0.40
C LEU A 637 1.92 -5.38 -1.45
N LEU A 638 0.64 -5.69 -1.24
CA LEU A 638 -0.18 -6.40 -2.22
C LEU A 638 -0.32 -5.61 -3.54
N ASP A 639 -0.54 -4.30 -3.45
CA ASP A 639 -0.60 -3.41 -4.62
C ASP A 639 0.74 -3.39 -5.37
N GLN A 640 1.86 -3.37 -4.64
CA GLN A 640 3.20 -3.47 -5.21
C GLN A 640 3.40 -4.79 -5.93
N LEU A 641 3.08 -5.94 -5.32
CA LEU A 641 3.21 -7.26 -5.95
C LEU A 641 2.35 -7.38 -7.22
N LYS A 642 1.14 -6.81 -7.21
CA LYS A 642 0.30 -6.70 -8.42
C LYS A 642 0.93 -5.82 -9.49
N SER A 643 1.54 -4.69 -9.11
CA SER A 643 2.23 -3.79 -10.03
C SER A 643 3.47 -4.45 -10.67
N LEU A 644 4.22 -5.22 -9.90
CA LEU A 644 5.35 -6.01 -10.41
C LEU A 644 4.86 -7.09 -11.37
N THR A 645 3.79 -7.81 -10.99
CA THR A 645 3.17 -8.83 -11.84
C THR A 645 2.58 -8.22 -13.12
N SER A 646 1.96 -7.04 -13.03
CA SER A 646 1.42 -6.32 -14.18
C SER A 646 2.49 -5.70 -15.05
N SER A 647 3.77 -5.74 -14.68
CA SER A 647 4.86 -5.33 -15.56
C SER A 647 5.34 -6.48 -16.45
N ILE A 648 4.85 -7.71 -16.23
CA ILE A 648 5.12 -8.85 -17.12
C ILE A 648 4.28 -8.69 -18.38
N GLU A 649 4.94 -8.76 -19.54
CA GLU A 649 4.34 -8.50 -20.87
C GLU A 649 3.05 -9.29 -21.10
N ASP A 650 3.05 -10.60 -20.82
CA ASP A 650 1.86 -11.43 -21.00
C ASP A 650 0.68 -11.00 -20.13
N VAL A 651 0.95 -10.47 -18.93
CA VAL A 651 -0.10 -9.95 -18.02
C VAL A 651 -0.64 -8.64 -18.55
N GLN A 652 0.22 -7.75 -19.05
CA GLN A 652 -0.22 -6.50 -19.68
C GLN A 652 -1.07 -6.75 -20.91
N ASN A 653 -0.64 -7.68 -21.77
CA ASN A 653 -1.35 -8.02 -22.99
C ASN A 653 -2.71 -8.65 -22.68
N ALA A 654 -2.78 -9.53 -21.68
CA ALA A 654 -4.04 -10.08 -21.20
C ALA A 654 -4.97 -8.99 -20.63
N ALA A 655 -4.45 -8.09 -19.78
CA ALA A 655 -5.21 -7.00 -19.19
C ALA A 655 -5.77 -6.05 -20.25
N LYS A 656 -4.95 -5.63 -21.23
CA LYS A 656 -5.38 -4.81 -22.37
C LYS A 656 -6.46 -5.52 -23.16
N THR A 657 -6.22 -6.77 -23.54
CA THR A 657 -7.15 -7.56 -24.35
C THR A 657 -8.52 -7.70 -23.68
N GLU A 658 -8.53 -8.12 -22.42
CA GLU A 658 -9.77 -8.43 -21.69
C GLU A 658 -10.50 -7.16 -21.24
N LEU A 659 -9.80 -6.17 -20.69
CA LEU A 659 -10.46 -4.98 -20.17
C LEU A 659 -10.87 -4.01 -21.29
N TYR A 660 -10.09 -3.87 -22.35
CA TYR A 660 -10.48 -2.96 -23.44
C TYR A 660 -11.70 -3.48 -24.19
N SER A 661 -11.75 -4.79 -24.45
CA SER A 661 -12.90 -5.41 -25.11
C SER A 661 -14.20 -5.32 -24.28
N GLN A 662 -14.11 -5.21 -22.95
CA GLN A 662 -15.27 -5.00 -22.07
C GLN A 662 -15.86 -3.58 -22.18
N TYR A 663 -15.06 -2.58 -22.54
CA TYR A 663 -15.47 -1.17 -22.43
C TYR A 663 -15.47 -0.38 -23.74
N LEU A 664 -14.85 -0.88 -24.81
CA LEU A 664 -14.75 -0.20 -26.11
C LEU A 664 -15.62 -0.92 -27.16
N ASN A 665 -16.71 -0.28 -27.60
CA ASN A 665 -17.60 -0.76 -28.67
C ASN A 665 -17.36 0.01 -29.98
N ALA A 666 -17.39 -0.69 -31.12
CA ALA A 666 -17.02 -0.15 -32.44
C ALA A 666 -18.00 0.88 -33.06
N ASP A 667 -19.25 0.99 -32.58
CA ASP A 667 -20.33 1.53 -33.44
C ASP A 667 -21.04 2.82 -32.97
N GLN A 668 -20.66 3.47 -31.86
CA GLN A 668 -21.41 4.66 -31.42
C GLN A 668 -20.58 5.71 -30.72
N ILE A 669 -20.14 6.74 -31.45
CA ILE A 669 -19.29 7.80 -30.88
C ILE A 669 -19.57 9.19 -31.44
N LYS A 670 -19.55 10.19 -30.55
CA LYS A 670 -19.52 11.63 -30.83
C LYS A 670 -18.20 12.21 -30.34
N TYR A 671 -17.68 13.27 -30.96
CA TYR A 671 -16.33 13.81 -30.70
C TYR A 671 -16.25 14.84 -29.54
N GLN A 672 -17.39 15.41 -29.11
CA GLN A 672 -17.42 16.59 -28.23
C GLN A 672 -17.09 16.29 -26.74
N GLU A 673 -17.50 15.15 -26.18
CA GLU A 673 -17.28 14.88 -24.73
C GLU A 673 -15.80 14.50 -24.42
N LEU A 674 -14.97 14.22 -25.44
CA LEU A 674 -13.56 13.80 -25.35
C LEU A 674 -12.75 15.04 -25.13
N PHE A 675 -13.06 15.97 -26.02
CA PHE A 675 -12.62 17.33 -25.99
C PHE A 675 -12.90 17.92 -24.60
N ASP A 676 -14.09 17.75 -24.02
CA ASP A 676 -14.44 18.27 -22.69
C ASP A 676 -13.71 17.60 -21.51
N GLU A 677 -13.22 16.36 -21.65
CA GLU A 677 -12.55 15.62 -20.56
C GLU A 677 -11.03 15.66 -20.66
N ILE A 678 -10.46 15.59 -21.87
CA ILE A 678 -9.03 15.86 -22.11
C ILE A 678 -8.72 17.32 -21.76
N SER A 679 -9.61 18.25 -22.09
CA SER A 679 -9.39 19.68 -21.81
C SER A 679 -9.28 20.00 -20.31
N LYS A 680 -10.00 19.29 -19.45
CA LYS A 680 -9.87 19.43 -17.99
C LYS A 680 -8.50 18.98 -17.50
N PHE A 681 -7.96 17.90 -18.08
CA PHE A 681 -6.65 17.36 -17.69
C PHE A 681 -5.49 18.25 -18.15
N VAL A 682 -5.56 18.79 -19.38
CA VAL A 682 -4.57 19.78 -19.86
C VAL A 682 -4.61 21.05 -19.02
N ARG A 683 -5.79 21.43 -18.51
CA ARG A 683 -5.91 22.52 -17.52
C ARG A 683 -5.27 22.15 -16.17
N ASP A 684 -5.39 20.91 -15.71
CA ASP A 684 -4.72 20.46 -14.47
C ASP A 684 -3.18 20.36 -14.61
N ASP A 685 -2.64 20.28 -15.83
CA ASP A 685 -1.20 20.31 -16.15
C ASP A 685 -0.62 21.73 -16.20
N ILE A 686 -1.48 22.76 -16.22
CA ILE A 686 -1.09 24.15 -16.13
C ILE A 686 -1.49 24.61 -14.72
N PRO A 687 -0.55 24.80 -13.78
CA PRO A 687 -0.87 25.52 -12.56
C PRO A 687 -1.57 26.82 -12.95
N SER A 688 -2.67 27.17 -12.29
CA SER A 688 -3.14 28.55 -12.35
C SER A 688 -2.01 29.40 -11.79
N LEU A 689 -1.19 29.96 -12.68
CA LEU A 689 -0.34 31.09 -12.39
C LEU A 689 -1.30 32.27 -12.17
N ASP A 690 -1.77 32.38 -10.93
CA ASP A 690 -2.06 33.67 -10.32
C ASP A 690 -0.92 33.95 -9.34
#